data_AF-A0AAD5UNY3-F1
#
_entry.id   AF-A0AAD5UNY3-F1
#
_cell.length_a   1.000
_cell.length_b   1.000
_cell.length_c   1.000
_cell.angle_alpha   90.00
_cell.angle_beta   90.00
_cell.angle_gamma   90.00
#
_symmetry.space_group_name_H-M   'P 1'
#
loop_
_entity.id
_entity.type
_entity.pdbx_description
1 polymer ?
#
loop_
_entity_poly.entity_id
_entity_poly.type
_entity_poly.pdbx_seq_one_letter_code
_entity_poly.pdbx_strand_id
1 'polypeptide(L)'
;MTSGQRLNATAGQGMNLFARGEGLKAVAGEGPLLLQAQADTLTANAQKDIKLTSNEGQFVAMAKTIRLVAEDGSYIEIGNGVTIGTNGSIKLLSASHQWGGPSTQQVSQTPFNRAPTDQQFRLHVPGHTDETPAIAANRSYRISLDDGRVIEGKSDANGLTNLLKDDMARIAKIDILKPTLRGSIAFESRKLQARRNSGGPSRRRYFLHGVNDPGGNYDHIEKGLCEGLNERLSRVDLKPGEYGVAFQKALKYTHKDPDFAQWRETKYDPDTYLYKRTEITDGPGKTHSMFIPFYWGYRASPDEIKGGEKNPVTLRGQYQDKHGNRLSKHFAKGGGMFNNATTNIPAMFDPGWLDNTANQVASAKMSDYQYSTESPHRHYFVLAAKRLAMLIHEIRRVDPNETISIMAHSQGTMITLLSQAFLVEDSKERCADCVIMVDTPYGVSEPVLGDIAQPSATPYTSRGKINTLKNIVKAVTGNPWPSPKLDELKVEQQPGTPNPKYQGRTGHGWSPAQASRRDKDGSIHTFQERDNRGKVYLYFCTEDTTVDLPNIKGIGTHGVPDTVEEGWFSDKKNSIWKPIQKSKAVLPAMNELKNLRFYQRLWTKKVSGINNGQPVLVGTTPAHYDGTYDAGLISKDIEKRWINGEAIVPPYKPNLYGDEGIKGDPNTSGRDKPDYVSRDTLLGNPGAKDIRVVAMPDVPKDVFDGGYQKGRSQKSSATISKTIDFKLLGHCLVRRIPAKGLTRSAVE
;
A
#
# COMPACT_ATOMS: atom_id res chain seq x y z
N MET A 1 0.54 6.60 -25.12
CA MET A 1 0.51 8.01 -25.58
C MET A 1 -0.15 8.83 -24.50
N THR A 2 0.46 9.92 -24.06
CA THR A 2 -0.08 10.83 -23.04
C THR A 2 -0.02 12.24 -23.60
N SER A 3 -1.13 12.97 -23.57
CA SER A 3 -1.20 14.37 -24.00
C SER A 3 -1.58 15.25 -22.81
N GLY A 4 -0.94 16.41 -22.70
CA GLY A 4 -1.20 17.38 -21.63
C GLY A 4 -2.39 18.32 -21.88
N GLN A 5 -3.03 18.24 -23.06
CA GLN A 5 -4.18 19.08 -23.40
C GLN A 5 -5.25 18.30 -24.19
N ARG A 6 -4.93 17.85 -25.41
CA ARG A 6 -5.86 17.14 -26.30
C ARG A 6 -5.18 16.04 -27.11
N LEU A 7 -5.94 15.01 -27.47
CA LEU A 7 -5.50 13.97 -28.39
C LEU A 7 -6.48 13.92 -29.57
N ASN A 8 -5.99 14.24 -30.76
CA ASN A 8 -6.73 14.05 -32.00
C ASN A 8 -6.11 12.86 -32.74
N ALA A 9 -6.93 11.91 -33.17
CA ALA A 9 -6.53 10.79 -34.01
C ALA A 9 -7.41 10.76 -35.26
N THR A 10 -6.79 10.65 -36.42
CA THR A 10 -7.45 10.65 -37.73
C THR A 10 -6.67 9.71 -38.63
N ALA A 11 -7.36 8.86 -39.36
CA ALA A 11 -6.76 7.89 -40.28
C ALA A 11 -7.60 7.86 -41.56
N GLY A 12 -6.95 7.89 -42.73
CA GLY A 12 -7.66 7.99 -44.00
C GLY A 12 -8.58 6.79 -44.29
N GLN A 13 -8.12 5.56 -44.03
CA GLN A 13 -8.85 4.33 -44.37
C GLN A 13 -9.67 3.75 -43.21
N GLY A 14 -9.38 4.12 -41.95
CA GLY A 14 -10.07 3.61 -40.76
C GLY A 14 -9.15 3.42 -39.56
N MET A 15 -9.76 3.10 -38.40
CA MET A 15 -9.05 2.86 -37.13
C MET A 15 -9.55 1.58 -36.46
N ASN A 16 -8.64 0.64 -36.19
CA ASN A 16 -8.95 -0.60 -35.48
C ASN A 16 -8.30 -0.57 -34.08
N LEU A 17 -9.11 -0.73 -33.04
CA LEU A 17 -8.64 -0.82 -31.65
C LEU A 17 -8.99 -2.20 -31.09
N PHE A 18 -7.98 -3.04 -30.87
CA PHE A 18 -8.13 -4.40 -30.38
C PHE A 18 -7.43 -4.60 -29.04
N ALA A 19 -8.11 -5.21 -28.08
CA ALA A 19 -7.57 -5.55 -26.77
C ALA A 19 -7.88 -7.02 -26.44
N ARG A 20 -6.85 -7.82 -26.17
CA ARG A 20 -6.96 -9.27 -25.96
C ARG A 20 -7.21 -9.70 -24.51
N GLY A 21 -6.73 -8.90 -23.54
CA GLY A 21 -6.74 -9.26 -22.12
C GLY A 21 -7.80 -8.53 -21.31
N GLU A 22 -7.57 -7.24 -21.05
CA GLU A 22 -8.38 -6.43 -20.12
C GLU A 22 -9.51 -5.61 -20.79
N GLY A 23 -9.77 -5.88 -22.07
CA GLY A 23 -10.75 -5.14 -22.89
C GLY A 23 -10.31 -3.71 -23.20
N LEU A 24 -11.26 -2.91 -23.70
CA LEU A 24 -11.08 -1.51 -24.06
C LEU A 24 -11.91 -0.63 -23.11
N LYS A 25 -11.30 0.45 -22.60
CA LYS A 25 -11.96 1.44 -21.74
C LYS A 25 -11.85 2.83 -22.37
N ALA A 26 -12.99 3.43 -22.68
CA ALA A 26 -13.10 4.82 -23.11
C ALA A 26 -13.84 5.60 -22.01
N VAL A 27 -13.16 6.57 -21.39
CA VAL A 27 -13.69 7.35 -20.26
C VAL A 27 -13.36 8.81 -20.47
N ALA A 28 -14.39 9.65 -20.50
CA ALA A 28 -14.25 11.10 -20.33
C ALA A 28 -14.40 11.40 -18.83
N GLY A 29 -13.38 12.01 -18.21
CA GLY A 29 -13.45 12.41 -16.80
C GLY A 29 -14.40 13.60 -16.59
N GLU A 30 -14.44 14.50 -17.57
CA GLU A 30 -15.37 15.61 -17.71
C GLU A 30 -15.71 15.76 -19.20
N GLY A 31 -16.91 16.26 -19.51
CA GLY A 31 -17.39 16.42 -20.90
C GLY A 31 -18.04 15.16 -21.52
N PRO A 32 -18.72 15.30 -22.67
CA PRO A 32 -19.50 14.21 -23.27
C PRO A 32 -18.63 13.20 -24.02
N LEU A 33 -18.98 11.91 -23.92
CA LEU A 33 -18.45 10.86 -24.79
C LEU A 33 -19.39 10.69 -26.00
N LEU A 34 -18.92 11.08 -27.19
CA LEU A 34 -19.68 10.99 -28.44
C LEU A 34 -19.14 9.87 -29.34
N LEU A 35 -20.02 8.97 -29.76
CA LEU A 35 -19.74 7.91 -30.74
C LEU A 35 -20.70 8.07 -31.93
N GLN A 36 -20.16 8.15 -33.15
CA GLN A 36 -20.93 8.36 -34.37
C GLN A 36 -20.35 7.58 -35.55
N ALA A 37 -21.20 6.94 -36.33
CA ALA A 37 -20.92 6.49 -37.68
C ALA A 37 -21.69 7.42 -38.63
N GLN A 38 -21.03 8.42 -39.20
CA GLN A 38 -21.71 9.56 -39.86
C GLN A 38 -22.30 9.24 -41.24
N ALA A 39 -21.90 8.11 -41.83
CA ALA A 39 -22.34 7.68 -43.16
C ALA A 39 -22.47 6.16 -43.28
N ASP A 40 -22.45 5.42 -42.15
CA ASP A 40 -22.47 3.95 -42.10
C ASP A 40 -23.02 3.47 -40.75
N THR A 41 -22.99 2.16 -40.50
CA THR A 41 -23.59 1.48 -39.35
C THR A 41 -22.70 1.52 -38.11
N LEU A 42 -23.29 1.75 -36.94
CA LEU A 42 -22.64 1.54 -35.64
C LEU A 42 -23.06 0.17 -35.08
N THR A 43 -22.11 -0.75 -34.93
CA THR A 43 -22.36 -2.11 -34.38
C THR A 43 -21.65 -2.29 -33.04
N ALA A 44 -22.38 -2.74 -32.02
CA ALA A 44 -21.84 -3.06 -30.70
C ALA A 44 -22.33 -4.45 -30.26
N ASN A 45 -21.41 -5.42 -30.23
CA ASN A 45 -21.68 -6.81 -29.85
C ASN A 45 -20.86 -7.19 -28.61
N ALA A 46 -21.45 -7.96 -27.70
CA ALA A 46 -20.77 -8.56 -26.57
C ALA A 46 -21.16 -10.05 -26.45
N GLN A 47 -20.23 -10.89 -26.01
CA GLN A 47 -20.50 -12.32 -25.73
C GLN A 47 -21.24 -12.51 -24.39
N LYS A 48 -21.18 -11.50 -23.51
CA LYS A 48 -21.93 -11.41 -22.25
C LYS A 48 -22.85 -10.18 -22.34
N ASP A 49 -23.19 -9.61 -21.20
CA ASP A 49 -24.16 -8.52 -21.10
C ASP A 49 -23.70 -7.22 -21.77
N ILE A 50 -24.64 -6.52 -22.40
CA ILE A 50 -24.51 -5.10 -22.75
C ILE A 50 -25.29 -4.30 -21.70
N LYS A 51 -24.59 -3.46 -20.93
CA LYS A 51 -25.19 -2.61 -19.89
C LYS A 51 -25.14 -1.14 -20.28
N LEU A 52 -26.30 -0.54 -20.47
CA LEU A 52 -26.48 0.90 -20.70
C LEU A 52 -27.21 1.50 -19.49
N THR A 53 -26.60 2.47 -18.82
CA THR A 53 -27.16 3.09 -17.60
C THR A 53 -26.87 4.58 -17.56
N SER A 54 -27.86 5.35 -17.11
CA SER A 54 -27.72 6.76 -16.72
C SER A 54 -28.20 6.88 -15.27
N ASN A 55 -27.40 7.54 -14.42
CA ASN A 55 -27.71 7.66 -12.99
C ASN A 55 -28.56 8.90 -12.67
N GLU A 56 -28.42 9.97 -13.46
CA GLU A 56 -29.05 11.27 -13.21
C GLU A 56 -29.91 11.77 -14.39
N GLY A 57 -29.64 11.31 -15.62
CA GLY A 57 -30.35 11.70 -16.84
C GLY A 57 -31.19 10.58 -17.46
N GLN A 58 -31.79 10.87 -18.61
CA GLN A 58 -32.65 9.95 -19.37
C GLN A 58 -31.90 9.07 -20.40
N PHE A 59 -32.47 7.91 -20.72
CA PHE A 59 -32.06 7.09 -21.87
C PHE A 59 -33.03 7.32 -23.04
N VAL A 60 -32.52 7.79 -24.18
CA VAL A 60 -33.32 8.09 -25.37
C VAL A 60 -32.77 7.30 -26.55
N ALA A 61 -33.64 6.48 -27.17
CA ALA A 61 -33.35 5.76 -28.41
C ALA A 61 -34.33 6.22 -29.49
N MET A 62 -33.82 6.59 -30.66
CA MET A 62 -34.62 7.01 -31.80
C MET A 62 -34.08 6.38 -33.09
N ALA A 63 -34.96 5.78 -33.87
CA ALA A 63 -34.68 5.23 -35.20
C ALA A 63 -35.97 5.23 -36.03
N LYS A 64 -35.86 4.98 -37.34
CA LYS A 64 -37.04 4.72 -38.20
C LYS A 64 -37.81 3.47 -37.76
N THR A 65 -37.09 2.47 -37.25
CA THR A 65 -37.64 1.25 -36.65
C THR A 65 -36.71 0.80 -35.52
N ILE A 66 -37.27 0.50 -34.36
CA ILE A 66 -36.56 -0.06 -33.21
C ILE A 66 -37.08 -1.49 -33.02
N ARG A 67 -36.18 -2.48 -33.00
CA ARG A 67 -36.52 -3.89 -32.80
C ARG A 67 -35.61 -4.48 -31.72
N LEU A 68 -36.23 -5.13 -30.73
CA LEU A 68 -35.57 -5.88 -29.67
C LEU A 68 -36.00 -7.34 -29.81
N VAL A 69 -35.06 -8.28 -29.91
CA VAL A 69 -35.33 -9.72 -30.09
C VAL A 69 -34.49 -10.51 -29.09
N ALA A 70 -35.14 -11.42 -28.36
CA ALA A 70 -34.49 -12.38 -27.48
C ALA A 70 -34.22 -13.71 -28.19
N GLU A 71 -33.31 -14.52 -27.64
CA GLU A 71 -32.89 -15.81 -28.22
C GLU A 71 -34.05 -16.82 -28.38
N ASP A 72 -35.06 -16.75 -27.50
CA ASP A 72 -36.28 -17.57 -27.56
C ASP A 72 -37.27 -17.16 -28.66
N GLY A 73 -36.94 -16.11 -29.43
CA GLY A 73 -37.80 -15.52 -30.45
C GLY A 73 -38.82 -14.50 -29.94
N SER A 74 -38.85 -14.21 -28.64
CA SER A 74 -39.68 -13.13 -28.08
C SER A 74 -39.16 -11.76 -28.54
N TYR A 75 -40.05 -10.85 -28.96
CA TYR A 75 -39.64 -9.56 -29.51
C TYR A 75 -40.58 -8.39 -29.19
N ILE A 76 -40.03 -7.17 -29.30
CA ILE A 76 -40.75 -5.90 -29.32
C ILE A 76 -40.29 -5.11 -30.55
N GLU A 77 -41.23 -4.60 -31.35
CA GLU A 77 -40.97 -3.76 -32.51
C GLU A 77 -41.76 -2.44 -32.44
N ILE A 78 -41.10 -1.34 -32.81
CA ILE A 78 -41.65 0.02 -32.82
C ILE A 78 -41.26 0.68 -34.15
N GLY A 79 -42.23 1.24 -34.88
CA GLY A 79 -41.96 2.00 -36.12
C GLY A 79 -43.14 2.13 -37.07
N ASN A 80 -44.16 1.28 -36.92
CA ASN A 80 -45.45 1.36 -37.62
C ASN A 80 -46.58 0.91 -36.67
N GLY A 81 -46.64 1.55 -35.50
CA GLY A 81 -47.27 1.01 -34.30
C GLY A 81 -46.25 0.33 -33.37
N VAL A 82 -46.76 -0.42 -32.37
CA VAL A 82 -45.97 -1.22 -31.43
C VAL A 82 -46.46 -2.67 -31.48
N THR A 83 -45.55 -3.62 -31.66
CA THR A 83 -45.85 -5.06 -31.70
C THR A 83 -45.04 -5.78 -30.61
N ILE A 84 -45.69 -6.66 -29.87
CA ILE A 84 -45.07 -7.52 -28.84
C ILE A 84 -45.44 -8.97 -29.20
N GLY A 85 -44.44 -9.83 -29.40
CA GLY A 85 -44.64 -11.23 -29.77
C GLY A 85 -43.82 -12.17 -28.91
N THR A 86 -44.38 -13.33 -28.57
CA THR A 86 -43.69 -14.42 -27.84
C THR A 86 -44.45 -15.73 -28.03
N ASN A 87 -43.76 -16.87 -27.91
CA ASN A 87 -44.36 -18.20 -27.80
C ASN A 87 -44.78 -18.55 -26.35
N GLY A 88 -44.38 -17.72 -25.37
CA GLY A 88 -44.69 -17.89 -23.96
C GLY A 88 -45.92 -17.11 -23.49
N SER A 89 -46.07 -16.99 -22.16
CA SER A 89 -47.12 -16.14 -21.56
C SER A 89 -46.62 -14.72 -21.33
N ILE A 90 -47.38 -13.72 -21.80
CA ILE A 90 -47.13 -12.31 -21.48
C ILE A 90 -47.71 -12.02 -20.09
N LYS A 91 -46.85 -11.71 -19.11
CA LYS A 91 -47.26 -11.38 -17.74
C LYS A 91 -47.25 -9.87 -17.51
N LEU A 92 -48.42 -9.25 -17.60
CA LEU A 92 -48.64 -7.84 -17.29
C LEU A 92 -49.06 -7.70 -15.82
N LEU A 93 -48.12 -7.34 -14.96
CA LEU A 93 -48.35 -7.16 -13.52
C LEU A 93 -48.38 -5.67 -13.18
N SER A 94 -49.58 -5.12 -12.99
CA SER A 94 -49.81 -3.71 -12.65
C SER A 94 -51.00 -3.57 -11.69
N ALA A 95 -51.04 -2.47 -10.94
CA ALA A 95 -52.21 -2.10 -10.13
C ALA A 95 -53.40 -1.61 -10.97
N SER A 96 -53.16 -1.13 -12.20
CA SER A 96 -54.21 -0.79 -13.17
C SER A 96 -53.67 -0.75 -14.61
N HIS A 97 -54.57 -0.78 -15.59
CA HIS A 97 -54.25 -0.60 -17.01
C HIS A 97 -55.22 0.41 -17.63
N GLN A 98 -54.70 1.53 -18.14
CA GLN A 98 -55.49 2.53 -18.87
C GLN A 98 -55.28 2.34 -20.38
N TRP A 99 -56.35 2.00 -21.10
CA TRP A 99 -56.35 1.85 -22.55
C TRP A 99 -56.96 3.11 -23.18
N GLY A 100 -56.12 4.13 -23.41
CA GLY A 100 -56.50 5.40 -24.03
C GLY A 100 -56.43 5.38 -25.57
N GLY A 101 -56.70 6.54 -26.17
CA GLY A 101 -56.46 6.78 -27.61
C GLY A 101 -54.99 6.97 -27.96
N PRO A 102 -54.64 7.04 -29.26
CA PRO A 102 -53.25 7.20 -29.71
C PRO A 102 -52.67 8.58 -29.30
N SER A 103 -51.37 8.59 -28.98
CA SER A 103 -50.57 9.78 -28.67
C SER A 103 -49.16 9.61 -29.25
N THR A 104 -48.50 10.72 -29.61
CA THR A 104 -47.18 10.70 -30.28
C THR A 104 -46.23 11.76 -29.72
N GLN A 105 -44.93 11.47 -29.77
CA GLN A 105 -43.84 12.36 -29.35
C GLN A 105 -42.73 12.36 -30.40
N GLN A 106 -42.04 13.49 -30.58
CA GLN A 106 -40.95 13.65 -31.57
C GLN A 106 -39.66 14.15 -30.92
N VAL A 107 -38.52 13.79 -31.53
CA VAL A 107 -37.16 14.22 -31.16
C VAL A 107 -36.42 14.62 -32.45
N SER A 108 -35.53 15.62 -32.37
CA SER A 108 -34.81 16.16 -33.53
C SER A 108 -33.67 15.25 -34.02
N GLN A 109 -33.39 15.25 -35.32
CA GLN A 109 -32.29 14.49 -35.94
C GLN A 109 -31.02 15.35 -36.14
N THR A 110 -29.85 14.71 -36.10
CA THR A 110 -28.54 15.33 -36.40
C THR A 110 -28.18 15.12 -37.89
N PRO A 111 -27.91 16.18 -38.67
CA PRO A 111 -27.51 16.05 -40.08
C PRO A 111 -26.00 15.77 -40.24
N PHE A 112 -25.63 15.02 -41.30
CA PHE A 112 -24.24 14.67 -41.63
C PHE A 112 -23.91 15.01 -43.11
N ASN A 113 -23.17 16.10 -43.35
CA ASN A 113 -22.68 16.51 -44.69
C ASN A 113 -21.14 16.62 -44.70
N ARG A 114 -20.47 16.31 -45.83
CA ARG A 114 -19.00 16.22 -45.97
C ARG A 114 -18.33 17.55 -46.39
N ALA A 115 -17.06 17.74 -46.03
CA ALA A 115 -16.19 18.86 -46.43
C ALA A 115 -14.77 18.39 -46.86
N PRO A 116 -14.01 19.13 -47.71
CA PRO A 116 -12.75 18.68 -48.32
C PRO A 116 -11.49 18.80 -47.42
N THR A 117 -10.38 18.15 -47.82
CA THR A 117 -9.22 17.79 -46.96
C THR A 117 -7.84 18.34 -47.38
N ASP A 118 -7.74 19.35 -48.24
CA ASP A 118 -6.45 19.90 -48.72
C ASP A 118 -5.55 20.45 -47.60
N GLN A 119 -4.21 20.32 -47.71
CA GLN A 119 -3.25 20.76 -46.68
C GLN A 119 -2.05 21.56 -47.21
N GLN A 120 -1.59 22.56 -46.45
CA GLN A 120 -0.37 23.33 -46.70
C GLN A 120 0.38 23.59 -45.39
N PHE A 121 1.72 23.51 -45.41
CA PHE A 121 2.55 23.62 -44.20
C PHE A 121 3.41 24.89 -44.22
N ARG A 122 3.67 25.49 -43.06
CA ARG A 122 4.60 26.62 -42.89
C ARG A 122 5.84 26.17 -42.11
N LEU A 123 7.02 26.51 -42.61
CA LEU A 123 8.31 26.11 -42.05
C LEU A 123 8.90 27.23 -41.18
N HIS A 124 9.39 26.85 -40.00
CA HIS A 124 10.00 27.76 -39.02
C HIS A 124 11.43 27.29 -38.67
N VAL A 125 12.30 28.22 -38.31
CA VAL A 125 13.69 27.94 -37.91
C VAL A 125 13.72 27.54 -36.41
N PRO A 126 14.55 26.56 -36.00
CA PRO A 126 14.68 26.17 -34.59
C PRO A 126 15.08 27.37 -33.70
N GLY A 127 14.37 27.56 -32.59
CA GLY A 127 14.54 28.71 -31.68
C GLY A 127 13.43 29.77 -31.77
N HIS A 128 12.46 29.60 -32.67
CA HIS A 128 11.27 30.44 -32.78
C HIS A 128 10.39 30.39 -31.51
N THR A 129 9.98 31.56 -31.02
CA THR A 129 8.83 31.75 -30.10
C THR A 129 7.75 32.59 -30.77
N ASP A 130 6.52 32.56 -30.26
CA ASP A 130 5.40 33.31 -30.86
C ASP A 130 5.65 34.84 -30.91
N GLU A 131 6.48 35.38 -30.01
CA GLU A 131 6.90 36.79 -30.02
C GLU A 131 8.02 37.10 -31.04
N THR A 132 8.73 36.10 -31.57
CA THR A 132 9.84 36.26 -32.52
C THR A 132 9.75 35.30 -33.72
N PRO A 133 9.01 35.67 -34.79
CA PRO A 133 8.81 34.84 -35.98
C PRO A 133 10.06 34.62 -36.84
N ALA A 134 10.84 33.58 -36.54
CA ALA A 134 11.94 33.12 -37.37
C ALA A 134 11.43 32.19 -38.49
N ILE A 135 10.82 32.77 -39.53
CA ILE A 135 10.25 32.04 -40.68
C ILE A 135 11.37 31.43 -41.54
N ALA A 136 11.25 30.15 -41.90
CA ALA A 136 12.21 29.46 -42.77
C ALA A 136 11.89 29.70 -44.27
N ALA A 137 11.91 30.98 -44.67
CA ALA A 137 11.66 31.42 -46.03
C ALA A 137 12.75 30.94 -47.00
N ASN A 138 12.39 30.65 -48.26
CA ASN A 138 13.32 30.27 -49.32
C ASN A 138 14.25 29.08 -49.00
N ARG A 139 13.82 28.13 -48.16
CA ARG A 139 14.60 26.95 -47.78
C ARG A 139 14.16 25.71 -48.57
N SER A 140 15.14 24.95 -49.05
CA SER A 140 14.88 23.64 -49.66
C SER A 140 14.41 22.65 -48.60
N TYR A 141 13.31 21.96 -48.90
CA TYR A 141 12.67 20.99 -48.01
C TYR A 141 12.38 19.69 -48.76
N ARG A 142 12.26 18.60 -48.00
CA ARG A 142 11.80 17.29 -48.46
C ARG A 142 10.62 16.85 -47.60
N ILE A 143 9.47 16.61 -48.20
CA ILE A 143 8.32 15.97 -47.55
C ILE A 143 8.35 14.49 -47.93
N SER A 144 8.50 13.62 -46.94
CA SER A 144 8.32 12.17 -47.09
C SER A 144 6.93 11.80 -46.57
N LEU A 145 6.10 11.21 -47.43
CA LEU A 145 4.80 10.66 -47.07
C LEU A 145 4.93 9.21 -46.57
N ASP A 146 3.93 8.75 -45.84
CA ASP A 146 3.84 7.39 -45.28
C ASP A 146 3.79 6.27 -46.34
N ASP A 147 3.31 6.56 -47.54
CA ASP A 147 3.34 5.66 -48.70
C ASP A 147 4.67 5.62 -49.46
N GLY A 148 5.69 6.33 -48.97
CA GLY A 148 7.02 6.38 -49.58
C GLY A 148 7.18 7.39 -50.71
N ARG A 149 6.12 8.12 -51.11
CA ARG A 149 6.27 9.27 -52.01
C ARG A 149 7.10 10.36 -51.34
N VAL A 150 8.04 10.93 -52.08
CA VAL A 150 8.91 12.02 -51.62
C VAL A 150 8.70 13.23 -52.51
N ILE A 151 8.33 14.36 -51.91
CA ILE A 151 8.08 15.63 -52.57
C ILE A 151 9.13 16.62 -52.10
N GLU A 152 10.05 16.99 -52.99
CA GLU A 152 11.03 18.05 -52.72
C GLU A 152 10.55 19.39 -53.26
N GLY A 153 10.92 20.47 -52.57
CA GLY A 153 10.55 21.82 -52.96
C GLY A 153 11.38 22.87 -52.25
N LYS A 154 11.04 24.14 -52.49
CA LYS A 154 11.63 25.29 -51.81
C LYS A 154 10.48 26.12 -51.23
N SER A 155 10.56 26.48 -49.95
CA SER A 155 9.52 27.28 -49.32
C SER A 155 9.47 28.69 -49.89
N ASP A 156 8.28 29.31 -49.87
CA ASP A 156 8.09 30.68 -50.35
C ASP A 156 8.70 31.74 -49.40
N ALA A 157 8.45 33.01 -49.69
CA ALA A 157 8.88 34.13 -48.84
C ALA A 157 8.25 34.12 -47.43
N ASN A 158 7.14 33.41 -47.24
CA ASN A 158 6.43 33.24 -45.97
C ASN A 158 6.70 31.87 -45.31
N GLY A 159 7.67 31.10 -45.84
CA GLY A 159 8.02 29.77 -45.36
C GLY A 159 7.01 28.68 -45.70
N LEU A 160 6.01 28.94 -46.55
CA LEU A 160 4.99 27.96 -46.95
C LEU A 160 5.55 26.93 -47.95
N THR A 161 5.12 25.69 -47.80
CA THR A 161 5.32 24.62 -48.80
C THR A 161 4.31 24.77 -49.94
N ASN A 162 4.55 24.07 -51.06
CA ASN A 162 3.50 23.85 -52.06
C ASN A 162 2.29 23.13 -51.42
N LEU A 163 1.10 23.36 -51.99
CA LEU A 163 -0.16 22.74 -51.56
C LEU A 163 -0.12 21.23 -51.79
N LEU A 164 -0.35 20.45 -50.73
CA LEU A 164 -0.51 19.01 -50.79
C LEU A 164 -1.98 18.67 -51.02
N LYS A 165 -2.31 18.24 -52.24
CA LYS A 165 -3.62 17.69 -52.58
C LYS A 165 -3.60 16.18 -52.42
N ASP A 166 -4.43 15.65 -51.53
CA ASP A 166 -4.66 14.23 -51.35
C ASP A 166 -6.09 14.04 -50.81
N ASP A 167 -6.79 13.02 -51.30
CA ASP A 167 -8.20 12.75 -50.93
C ASP A 167 -8.33 12.21 -49.49
N MET A 168 -7.21 12.10 -48.77
CA MET A 168 -7.06 11.44 -47.49
C MET A 168 -6.06 12.17 -46.59
N ALA A 169 -6.34 12.28 -45.29
CA ALA A 169 -5.37 12.80 -44.33
C ALA A 169 -4.20 11.81 -44.13
N ARG A 170 -2.96 12.25 -44.41
CA ARG A 170 -1.72 11.45 -44.33
C ARG A 170 -0.70 12.03 -43.38
N ILE A 171 0.21 11.19 -42.88
CA ILE A 171 1.30 11.64 -42.01
C ILE A 171 2.49 12.06 -42.88
N ALA A 172 2.79 13.36 -42.88
CA ALA A 172 3.93 13.94 -43.60
C ALA A 172 5.12 14.18 -42.67
N LYS A 173 6.31 13.68 -43.03
CA LYS A 173 7.58 14.06 -42.40
C LYS A 173 8.27 15.11 -43.25
N ILE A 174 8.56 16.30 -42.71
CA ILE A 174 9.23 17.38 -43.44
C ILE A 174 10.66 17.58 -42.91
N ASP A 175 11.65 17.36 -43.77
CA ASP A 175 13.08 17.62 -43.49
C ASP A 175 13.53 18.92 -44.20
N ILE A 176 14.11 19.86 -43.44
CA ILE A 176 14.74 21.06 -44.02
C ILE A 176 16.21 20.76 -44.34
N LEU A 177 16.60 20.95 -45.60
CA LEU A 177 17.92 20.58 -46.09
C LEU A 177 18.96 21.67 -45.74
N LYS A 178 19.97 21.31 -44.95
CA LYS A 178 21.06 22.21 -44.55
C LYS A 178 22.17 22.29 -45.61
N PRO A 179 22.83 23.45 -45.81
CA PRO A 179 24.14 23.50 -46.47
C PRO A 179 25.17 22.73 -45.64
N THR A 180 26.02 21.95 -46.29
CA THR A 180 26.95 21.02 -45.62
C THR A 180 28.18 21.73 -45.08
N LEU A 181 28.43 21.68 -43.76
CA LEU A 181 29.72 22.04 -43.14
C LEU A 181 29.99 21.21 -41.88
N ARG A 182 31.29 21.00 -41.58
CA ARG A 182 31.82 20.04 -40.58
C ARG A 182 31.68 20.53 -39.14
N GLY A 183 31.58 19.60 -38.18
CA GLY A 183 31.88 19.86 -36.76
C GLY A 183 30.95 19.16 -35.77
N SER A 184 31.50 18.27 -34.96
CA SER A 184 30.80 17.58 -33.86
C SER A 184 30.89 18.34 -32.54
N ILE A 185 29.83 18.34 -31.73
CA ILE A 185 29.79 18.13 -30.26
C ILE A 185 28.30 18.16 -29.83
N ALA A 186 27.92 17.32 -28.87
CA ALA A 186 26.55 17.22 -28.36
C ALA A 186 26.47 17.71 -26.90
N PHE A 187 25.30 18.25 -26.51
CA PHE A 187 24.93 18.47 -25.11
C PHE A 187 23.63 17.72 -24.78
N GLU A 188 23.60 17.13 -23.59
CA GLU A 188 22.68 16.05 -23.23
C GLU A 188 21.64 16.54 -22.20
N SER A 189 20.34 16.44 -22.53
CA SER A 189 19.27 16.71 -21.57
C SER A 189 18.97 15.46 -20.73
N ARG A 190 19.30 15.49 -19.44
CA ARG A 190 19.16 14.33 -18.53
C ARG A 190 17.69 13.91 -18.33
N LYS A 191 17.29 12.84 -19.01
CA LYS A 191 16.13 12.04 -18.62
C LYS A 191 16.40 11.38 -17.26
N LEU A 192 15.37 11.29 -16.42
CA LEU A 192 15.33 10.35 -15.29
C LEU A 192 15.37 8.92 -15.85
N GLN A 193 16.58 8.38 -16.00
CA GLN A 193 16.76 6.96 -16.29
C GLN A 193 16.40 6.16 -15.04
N ALA A 194 15.29 5.44 -15.08
CA ALA A 194 15.22 4.16 -14.39
C ALA A 194 16.31 3.28 -15.00
N ARG A 195 17.47 3.18 -14.33
CA ARG A 195 18.62 2.43 -14.83
C ARG A 195 18.20 0.96 -14.96
N ARG A 196 18.11 0.49 -16.20
CA ARG A 196 17.99 -0.93 -16.53
C ARG A 196 19.31 -1.60 -16.14
N ASN A 197 19.47 -1.95 -14.86
CA ASN A 197 20.53 -2.86 -14.45
C ASN A 197 20.22 -4.23 -15.07
N SER A 198 21.01 -4.54 -16.10
CA SER A 198 21.07 -5.83 -16.77
C SER A 198 21.32 -6.97 -15.79
N GLY A 199 20.57 -8.07 -15.94
CA GLY A 199 21.01 -9.41 -15.50
C GLY A 199 21.09 -9.66 -13.99
N GLY A 200 20.03 -9.36 -13.22
CA GLY A 200 19.88 -9.86 -11.85
C GLY A 200 18.76 -10.90 -11.74
N PRO A 201 18.95 -12.04 -11.03
CA PRO A 201 17.91 -13.07 -10.91
C PRO A 201 16.66 -12.53 -10.20
N SER A 202 15.47 -12.95 -10.64
CA SER A 202 14.19 -12.51 -10.05
C SER A 202 14.12 -12.87 -8.55
N ARG A 203 13.45 -12.00 -7.78
CA ARG A 203 13.62 -11.90 -6.32
C ARG A 203 12.33 -12.29 -5.59
N ARG A 204 12.43 -13.28 -4.69
CA ARG A 204 11.42 -13.47 -3.62
C ARG A 204 11.30 -12.15 -2.86
N ARG A 205 10.11 -11.56 -2.80
CA ARG A 205 9.92 -10.21 -2.26
C ARG A 205 9.22 -10.27 -0.91
N TYR A 206 9.79 -9.56 0.06
CA TYR A 206 9.27 -9.42 1.43
C TYR A 206 8.74 -8.01 1.67
N PHE A 207 7.47 -7.90 2.06
CA PHE A 207 6.80 -6.62 2.40
C PHE A 207 6.53 -6.51 3.89
N LEU A 208 6.79 -5.36 4.51
CA LEU A 208 6.45 -5.07 5.92
C LEU A 208 6.03 -3.62 6.14
N HIS A 209 5.12 -3.41 7.11
CA HIS A 209 4.79 -2.12 7.73
C HIS A 209 3.97 -2.30 9.03
N GLY A 210 3.91 -1.25 9.84
CA GLY A 210 3.05 -1.08 11.03
C GLY A 210 2.30 0.26 11.04
N VAL A 211 1.68 0.63 12.18
CA VAL A 211 0.91 1.88 12.41
C VAL A 211 1.81 3.02 12.86
N ASN A 212 1.33 4.26 12.71
CA ASN A 212 1.85 5.51 13.33
C ASN A 212 3.21 6.02 12.84
N ASP A 213 4.08 5.11 12.39
CA ASP A 213 5.44 5.38 11.92
C ASP A 213 5.59 4.99 10.43
N PRO A 214 6.17 5.85 9.57
CA PRO A 214 6.42 5.55 8.15
C PRO A 214 7.58 4.57 7.90
N GLY A 215 7.81 3.58 8.77
CA GLY A 215 8.83 2.55 8.58
C GLY A 215 9.88 2.41 9.69
N GLY A 216 9.51 2.70 10.94
CA GLY A 216 10.36 2.40 12.09
C GLY A 216 10.86 0.94 12.06
N ASN A 217 12.15 0.75 12.33
CA ASN A 217 12.86 -0.52 12.35
C ASN A 217 13.06 -1.25 11.00
N TYR A 218 12.67 -0.68 9.84
CA TYR A 218 12.92 -1.32 8.53
C TYR A 218 14.40 -1.66 8.26
N ASP A 219 15.32 -0.87 8.81
CA ASP A 219 16.76 -1.13 8.80
C ASP A 219 17.14 -2.42 9.56
N HIS A 220 16.60 -2.60 10.77
CA HIS A 220 16.80 -3.78 11.61
C HIS A 220 16.15 -5.01 10.98
N ILE A 221 14.97 -4.84 10.37
CA ILE A 221 14.25 -5.88 9.64
C ILE A 221 15.02 -6.33 8.41
N GLU A 222 15.42 -5.41 7.54
CA GLU A 222 16.11 -5.74 6.29
C GLU A 222 17.48 -6.37 6.57
N LYS A 223 18.16 -5.89 7.61
CA LYS A 223 19.41 -6.48 8.10
C LYS A 223 19.21 -7.91 8.59
N GLY A 224 18.24 -8.16 9.48
CA GLY A 224 17.95 -9.51 9.99
C GLY A 224 17.43 -10.45 8.90
N LEU A 225 16.70 -9.93 7.91
CA LEU A 225 16.27 -10.64 6.71
C LEU A 225 17.47 -11.08 5.86
N CYS A 226 18.39 -10.17 5.55
CA CYS A 226 19.60 -10.48 4.79
C CYS A 226 20.55 -11.42 5.55
N GLU A 227 20.75 -11.22 6.86
CA GLU A 227 21.53 -12.12 7.72
C GLU A 227 20.95 -13.55 7.70
N GLY A 228 19.64 -13.72 7.95
CA GLY A 228 18.98 -15.02 7.93
C GLY A 228 18.93 -15.68 6.54
N LEU A 229 18.75 -14.91 5.47
CA LEU A 229 18.72 -15.44 4.10
C LEU A 229 20.11 -15.88 3.65
N ASN A 230 21.16 -15.16 4.08
CA ASN A 230 22.55 -15.58 3.87
C ASN A 230 22.82 -16.94 4.52
N GLU A 231 22.46 -17.10 5.79
CA GLU A 231 22.60 -18.38 6.49
C GLU A 231 21.80 -19.49 5.80
N ARG A 232 20.47 -19.35 5.74
CA ARG A 232 19.56 -20.39 5.21
C ARG A 232 19.91 -20.80 3.78
N LEU A 233 20.18 -19.85 2.88
CA LEU A 233 20.41 -20.13 1.46
C LEU A 233 21.89 -20.36 1.10
N SER A 234 22.79 -20.44 2.09
CA SER A 234 24.24 -20.58 1.89
C SER A 234 24.84 -19.44 1.05
N ARG A 235 24.42 -18.21 1.33
CA ARG A 235 24.85 -16.96 0.67
C ARG A 235 25.65 -16.07 1.62
N VAL A 236 26.44 -15.16 1.04
CA VAL A 236 27.29 -14.21 1.81
C VAL A 236 27.22 -12.78 1.28
N ASP A 237 26.50 -12.57 0.18
CA ASP A 237 26.45 -11.31 -0.55
C ASP A 237 25.16 -10.52 -0.31
N LEU A 238 24.12 -11.12 0.28
CA LEU A 238 22.86 -10.41 0.55
C LEU A 238 23.12 -9.33 1.61
N LYS A 239 22.86 -8.08 1.26
CA LYS A 239 23.19 -6.91 2.08
C LYS A 239 22.02 -5.93 2.05
N PRO A 240 21.65 -5.32 3.20
CA PRO A 240 20.55 -4.39 3.29
C PRO A 240 20.85 -3.05 2.58
N GLY A 241 19.80 -2.27 2.32
CA GLY A 241 19.91 -0.85 2.02
C GLY A 241 20.24 -0.03 3.27
N GLU A 242 20.66 1.21 3.06
CA GLU A 242 20.84 2.17 4.13
C GLU A 242 19.57 3.00 4.33
N TYR A 243 19.31 3.42 5.56
CA TYR A 243 18.14 4.22 5.91
C TYR A 243 18.58 5.57 6.48
N GLY A 244 17.91 6.65 6.07
CA GLY A 244 18.15 7.96 6.66
C GLY A 244 19.48 8.62 6.28
N VAL A 245 20.23 8.12 5.30
CA VAL A 245 21.58 8.61 4.95
C VAL A 245 21.61 10.13 4.73
N ALA A 246 20.67 10.65 3.94
CA ALA A 246 20.56 12.09 3.69
C ALA A 246 20.19 12.87 4.98
N PHE A 247 19.33 12.30 5.82
CA PHE A 247 18.94 12.89 7.11
C PHE A 247 20.11 12.97 8.08
N GLN A 248 20.82 11.86 8.30
CA GLN A 248 22.00 11.78 9.16
C GLN A 248 23.14 12.68 8.68
N LYS A 249 23.27 12.89 7.36
CA LYS A 249 24.18 13.90 6.80
C LYS A 249 23.69 15.32 7.10
N ALA A 250 22.41 15.62 6.87
CA ALA A 250 21.82 16.93 7.13
C ALA A 250 21.91 17.37 8.61
N LEU A 251 21.77 16.43 9.55
CA LEU A 251 21.89 16.71 11.00
C LEU A 251 23.22 17.39 11.37
N LYS A 252 24.32 17.07 10.68
CA LYS A 252 25.66 17.60 10.94
C LYS A 252 25.81 19.08 10.60
N TYR A 253 24.95 19.63 9.75
CA TYR A 253 24.99 21.03 9.32
C TYR A 253 24.09 21.90 10.21
N THR A 254 24.55 23.11 10.48
CA THR A 254 23.91 24.13 11.33
C THR A 254 23.71 25.41 10.53
N HIS A 255 22.88 26.34 11.01
CA HIS A 255 22.67 27.64 10.38
C HIS A 255 23.94 28.51 10.21
N LYS A 256 25.08 28.10 10.78
CA LYS A 256 26.38 28.76 10.66
C LYS A 256 27.19 28.28 9.46
N ASP A 257 26.85 27.11 8.92
CA ASP A 257 27.55 26.50 7.79
C ASP A 257 27.05 27.14 6.49
N PRO A 258 27.93 27.55 5.56
CA PRO A 258 27.52 28.21 4.31
C PRO A 258 26.60 27.32 3.47
N ASP A 259 26.80 26.01 3.57
CA ASP A 259 26.05 24.95 2.90
C ASP A 259 24.67 24.66 3.52
N PHE A 260 24.29 25.28 4.64
CA PHE A 260 23.08 24.91 5.39
C PHE A 260 21.79 25.01 4.58
N ALA A 261 21.72 25.96 3.64
CA ALA A 261 20.54 26.18 2.80
C ALA A 261 20.12 24.92 2.03
N GLN A 262 21.08 24.11 1.55
CA GLN A 262 20.79 22.88 0.80
C GLN A 262 20.33 21.73 1.72
N TRP A 263 20.74 21.74 2.99
CA TRP A 263 20.41 20.70 3.97
C TRP A 263 19.15 20.99 4.79
N ARG A 264 18.71 22.25 4.83
CA ARG A 264 17.54 22.73 5.60
C ARG A 264 16.30 21.87 5.35
N GLU A 265 15.97 21.61 4.08
CA GLU A 265 14.77 20.86 3.70
C GLU A 265 14.80 19.42 4.20
N THR A 266 15.97 18.78 4.13
CA THR A 266 16.16 17.40 4.63
C THR A 266 16.18 17.35 6.16
N LYS A 267 16.78 18.35 6.83
CA LYS A 267 16.91 18.40 8.29
C LYS A 267 15.58 18.60 9.02
N TYR A 268 14.66 19.37 8.42
CA TYR A 268 13.36 19.71 9.00
C TYR A 268 12.19 18.96 8.33
N ASP A 269 12.44 17.78 7.77
CA ASP A 269 11.41 16.85 7.28
C ASP A 269 11.77 15.40 7.64
N PRO A 270 11.76 15.04 8.94
CA PRO A 270 12.14 13.70 9.38
C PRO A 270 11.18 12.62 8.83
N ASP A 271 9.89 12.91 8.65
CA ASP A 271 8.91 11.95 8.10
C ASP A 271 9.30 11.43 6.72
N THR A 272 9.79 12.30 5.84
CA THR A 272 10.21 11.92 4.48
C THR A 272 11.60 11.30 4.46
N TYR A 273 12.54 11.81 5.27
CA TYR A 273 13.97 11.50 5.10
C TYR A 273 14.53 10.52 6.13
N LEU A 274 14.00 10.40 7.35
CA LEU A 274 14.58 9.54 8.41
C LEU A 274 14.53 8.06 8.06
N TYR A 275 13.37 7.56 7.58
CA TYR A 275 13.18 6.15 7.20
C TYR A 275 13.31 5.91 5.69
N LYS A 276 13.90 6.87 4.95
CA LYS A 276 14.10 6.75 3.50
C LYS A 276 15.20 5.74 3.20
N ARG A 277 14.80 4.61 2.61
CA ARG A 277 15.71 3.58 2.10
C ARG A 277 16.52 4.10 0.90
N THR A 278 17.82 3.80 0.89
CA THR A 278 18.79 4.16 -0.15
C THR A 278 19.61 2.91 -0.51
N GLU A 279 19.82 2.68 -1.80
CA GLU A 279 20.65 1.57 -2.29
C GLU A 279 22.13 1.99 -2.34
N ILE A 280 23.04 1.16 -1.81
CA ILE A 280 24.48 1.28 -2.11
C ILE A 280 24.70 0.65 -3.48
N THR A 281 25.18 1.43 -4.47
CA THR A 281 25.27 0.97 -5.86
C THR A 281 26.53 0.16 -6.18
N ASP A 282 27.63 0.44 -5.47
CA ASP A 282 28.99 0.02 -5.84
C ASP A 282 29.84 -0.36 -4.61
N GLY A 283 30.96 -1.04 -4.85
CA GLY A 283 31.89 -1.48 -3.79
C GLY A 283 31.40 -2.69 -2.97
N PRO A 284 32.15 -3.11 -1.94
CA PRO A 284 31.85 -4.30 -1.14
C PRO A 284 30.56 -4.15 -0.30
N GLY A 285 30.08 -2.94 -0.07
CA GLY A 285 28.82 -2.65 0.64
C GLY A 285 27.56 -2.71 -0.23
N LYS A 286 27.70 -2.95 -1.54
CA LYS A 286 26.59 -2.91 -2.52
C LYS A 286 25.34 -3.66 -2.04
N THR A 287 24.19 -3.00 -2.15
CA THR A 287 22.92 -3.51 -1.62
C THR A 287 22.34 -4.62 -2.51
N HIS A 288 22.34 -5.84 -1.99
CA HIS A 288 21.73 -7.03 -2.60
C HIS A 288 20.59 -7.52 -1.69
N SER A 289 19.47 -6.78 -1.69
CA SER A 289 18.35 -7.06 -0.79
C SER A 289 17.12 -7.62 -1.49
N MET A 290 16.38 -8.43 -0.74
CA MET A 290 15.12 -9.09 -1.12
C MET A 290 13.90 -8.39 -0.47
N PHE A 291 14.15 -7.37 0.35
CA PHE A 291 13.13 -6.58 1.03
C PHE A 291 12.58 -5.47 0.14
N ILE A 292 11.27 -5.24 0.20
CA ILE A 292 10.63 -4.04 -0.36
C ILE A 292 9.80 -3.39 0.76
N PRO A 293 10.21 -2.22 1.28
CA PRO A 293 9.39 -1.49 2.24
C PRO A 293 8.08 -1.01 1.59
N PHE A 294 6.94 -1.24 2.26
CA PHE A 294 5.64 -0.78 1.78
C PHE A 294 5.16 0.43 2.59
N TYR A 295 5.40 1.62 2.04
CA TYR A 295 5.01 2.89 2.66
C TYR A 295 3.54 3.24 2.38
N TRP A 296 2.79 3.48 3.44
CA TRP A 296 1.36 3.77 3.44
C TRP A 296 1.02 4.76 4.58
N GLY A 297 -0.19 5.31 4.53
CA GLY A 297 -0.68 6.26 5.53
C GLY A 297 -1.85 7.07 4.98
N TYR A 298 -2.23 8.11 5.71
CA TYR A 298 -3.23 9.09 5.32
C TYR A 298 -2.54 10.37 4.79
N ARG A 299 -3.17 11.05 3.83
CA ARG A 299 -2.86 12.43 3.45
C ARG A 299 -4.15 13.23 3.49
N ALA A 300 -4.14 14.35 4.18
CA ALA A 300 -5.26 15.27 4.20
C ALA A 300 -5.53 15.87 2.81
N SER A 301 -6.81 16.03 2.50
CA SER A 301 -7.28 16.88 1.40
C SER A 301 -7.09 18.37 1.72
N PRO A 302 -7.16 19.27 0.72
CA PRO A 302 -6.91 20.70 0.93
C PRO A 302 -7.82 21.38 1.95
N ASP A 303 -9.05 20.87 2.14
CA ASP A 303 -10.07 21.34 3.08
C ASP A 303 -9.99 20.67 4.47
N GLU A 304 -9.30 19.54 4.58
CA GLU A 304 -8.98 18.91 5.88
C GLU A 304 -7.79 19.58 6.58
N ILE A 305 -6.92 20.28 5.85
CA ILE A 305 -5.77 21.01 6.40
C ILE A 305 -6.21 22.28 7.14
N LYS A 306 -5.71 22.49 8.35
CA LYS A 306 -6.01 23.68 9.17
C LYS A 306 -5.49 24.95 8.51
N GLY A 307 -6.40 25.85 8.08
CA GLY A 307 -6.07 27.04 7.28
C GLY A 307 -5.97 26.81 5.76
N GLY A 308 -6.17 25.56 5.32
CA GLY A 308 -6.08 25.15 3.92
C GLY A 308 -4.65 25.01 3.41
N GLU A 309 -4.46 24.21 2.35
CA GLU A 309 -3.15 23.89 1.77
C GLU A 309 -2.32 25.12 1.35
N LYS A 310 -2.97 26.22 0.94
CA LYS A 310 -2.30 27.46 0.52
C LYS A 310 -1.80 28.33 1.68
N ASN A 311 -2.45 28.28 2.85
CA ASN A 311 -2.14 29.13 4.01
C ASN A 311 -2.22 28.32 5.33
N PRO A 312 -1.50 27.20 5.42
CA PRO A 312 -1.65 26.28 6.54
C PRO A 312 -1.23 26.93 7.86
N VAL A 313 -1.94 26.58 8.93
CA VAL A 313 -1.64 26.98 10.30
C VAL A 313 -0.83 25.88 10.97
N THR A 314 0.27 26.26 11.61
CA THR A 314 1.13 25.31 12.35
C THR A 314 1.06 25.54 13.85
N LEU A 315 1.06 24.48 14.65
CA LEU A 315 1.35 24.52 16.08
C LEU A 315 2.81 24.12 16.31
N ARG A 316 3.61 24.96 16.97
CA ARG A 316 5.04 24.68 17.25
C ARG A 316 5.82 24.20 16.01
N GLY A 317 5.57 24.84 14.87
CA GLY A 317 6.17 24.50 13.56
C GLY A 317 5.62 23.25 12.88
N GLN A 318 4.68 22.53 13.48
CA GLN A 318 4.06 21.31 12.95
C GLN A 318 2.71 21.61 12.31
N TYR A 319 2.46 21.04 11.13
CA TYR A 319 1.18 21.17 10.43
C TYR A 319 0.08 20.39 11.15
N GLN A 320 -1.18 20.80 10.97
CA GLN A 320 -2.33 20.09 11.51
C GLN A 320 -3.49 19.99 10.54
N ASP A 321 -4.34 18.99 10.76
CA ASP A 321 -5.71 18.97 10.23
C ASP A 321 -6.65 19.87 11.05
N LYS A 322 -7.88 20.05 10.56
CA LYS A 322 -8.94 20.85 11.21
C LYS A 322 -9.29 20.37 12.62
N HIS A 323 -9.09 19.09 12.95
CA HIS A 323 -9.36 18.49 14.26
C HIS A 323 -8.17 18.61 15.24
N GLY A 324 -7.02 19.07 14.76
CA GLY A 324 -5.82 19.31 15.55
C GLY A 324 -4.81 18.15 15.58
N ASN A 325 -4.97 17.12 14.74
CA ASN A 325 -3.98 16.06 14.62
C ASN A 325 -2.75 16.57 13.88
N ARG A 326 -1.55 16.15 14.31
CA ARG A 326 -0.28 16.49 13.66
C ARG A 326 -0.17 15.82 12.28
N LEU A 327 0.13 16.64 11.27
CA LEU A 327 0.49 16.23 9.91
C LEU A 327 1.98 16.53 9.63
N SER A 328 2.59 15.75 8.75
CA SER A 328 3.94 15.99 8.24
C SER A 328 4.01 17.22 7.33
N LYS A 329 5.21 17.57 6.87
CA LYS A 329 5.46 18.64 5.89
C LYS A 329 4.71 18.48 4.55
N HIS A 330 4.25 17.26 4.25
CA HIS A 330 3.47 16.93 3.06
C HIS A 330 1.98 16.70 3.35
N PHE A 331 1.49 17.21 4.49
CA PHE A 331 0.12 17.08 4.97
C PHE A 331 -0.33 15.63 5.16
N ALA A 332 0.61 14.75 5.56
CA ALA A 332 0.39 13.32 5.67
C ALA A 332 0.71 12.78 7.07
N LYS A 333 0.10 11.64 7.42
CA LYS A 333 0.42 10.85 8.61
C LYS A 333 0.79 9.44 8.15
N GLY A 334 2.10 9.16 8.13
CA GLY A 334 2.65 7.84 7.83
C GLY A 334 2.13 6.80 8.84
N GLY A 335 1.73 5.62 8.34
CA GLY A 335 1.12 4.59 9.18
C GLY A 335 -0.27 4.94 9.77
N GLY A 336 -0.84 6.11 9.45
CA GLY A 336 -2.14 6.56 9.98
C GLY A 336 -2.13 7.02 11.45
N MET A 337 -3.30 7.43 11.93
CA MET A 337 -3.52 7.83 13.33
C MET A 337 -3.56 6.60 14.24
N PHE A 338 -2.91 6.68 15.41
CA PHE A 338 -2.80 5.56 16.35
C PHE A 338 -4.17 5.11 16.90
N ASN A 339 -5.02 6.05 17.30
CA ASN A 339 -6.36 5.74 17.83
C ASN A 339 -7.32 5.15 16.79
N ASN A 340 -7.01 5.29 15.49
CA ASN A 340 -7.88 4.88 14.39
C ASN A 340 -7.73 3.39 14.01
N ALA A 341 -6.85 2.65 14.68
CA ALA A 341 -6.63 1.22 14.47
C ALA A 341 -7.91 0.38 14.68
N THR A 342 -7.95 -0.81 14.06
CA THR A 342 -9.12 -1.71 14.06
C THR A 342 -8.73 -3.16 14.32
N THR A 343 -9.70 -3.92 14.86
CA THR A 343 -9.52 -5.33 15.22
C THR A 343 -10.22 -6.30 14.25
N ASN A 344 -10.94 -5.78 13.27
CA ASN A 344 -11.62 -6.57 12.25
C ASN A 344 -11.58 -5.86 10.88
N ILE A 345 -11.80 -6.62 9.80
CA ILE A 345 -11.69 -6.15 8.42
C ILE A 345 -12.84 -5.20 8.04
N PRO A 346 -14.13 -5.50 8.33
CA PRO A 346 -15.23 -4.55 8.05
C PRO A 346 -15.00 -3.16 8.65
N ALA A 347 -14.43 -3.09 9.85
CA ALA A 347 -14.20 -1.81 10.51
C ALA A 347 -13.19 -0.88 9.81
N MET A 348 -12.44 -1.38 8.81
CA MET A 348 -11.59 -0.57 7.92
C MET A 348 -12.41 0.32 6.97
N PHE A 349 -13.71 0.07 6.83
CA PHE A 349 -14.65 0.85 6.02
C PHE A 349 -15.49 1.83 6.85
N ASP A 350 -15.21 1.99 8.15
CA ASP A 350 -15.95 2.89 9.03
C ASP A 350 -15.42 4.34 9.00
N PRO A 351 -16.24 5.34 9.43
CA PRO A 351 -15.82 6.74 9.59
C PRO A 351 -14.62 6.99 10.51
N GLY A 352 -14.23 6.01 11.33
CA GLY A 352 -13.04 6.09 12.18
C GLY A 352 -13.31 6.48 13.63
N TRP A 353 -12.25 6.90 14.31
CA TRP A 353 -12.31 7.38 15.69
C TRP A 353 -12.89 8.80 15.75
N LEU A 354 -13.99 8.99 16.47
CA LEU A 354 -14.66 10.28 16.64
C LEU A 354 -14.30 10.92 17.98
N ASP A 355 -14.27 12.26 18.04
CA ASP A 355 -14.15 12.99 19.30
C ASP A 355 -15.50 12.97 20.05
N ASN A 356 -15.56 12.25 21.16
CA ASN A 356 -16.73 12.12 22.03
C ASN A 356 -16.28 11.93 23.48
N THR A 357 -17.18 12.09 24.45
CA THR A 357 -16.85 12.08 25.88
C THR A 357 -16.13 10.79 26.35
N ALA A 358 -16.51 9.62 25.83
CA ALA A 358 -15.82 8.37 26.17
C ALA A 358 -14.39 8.34 25.58
N ASN A 359 -14.25 8.80 24.34
CA ASN A 359 -12.98 8.87 23.62
C ASN A 359 -12.04 9.95 24.16
N GLN A 360 -12.56 11.02 24.77
CA GLN A 360 -11.76 12.02 25.50
C GLN A 360 -11.16 11.42 26.78
N VAL A 361 -11.95 10.64 27.54
CA VAL A 361 -11.46 9.91 28.73
C VAL A 361 -10.42 8.84 28.34
N ALA A 362 -10.61 8.15 27.21
CA ALA A 362 -9.60 7.23 26.67
C ALA A 362 -8.32 7.97 26.24
N SER A 363 -8.46 9.11 25.56
CA SER A 363 -7.33 9.91 25.07
C SER A 363 -6.51 10.52 26.21
N ALA A 364 -7.14 10.88 27.33
CA ALA A 364 -6.46 11.35 28.54
C ALA A 364 -5.56 10.28 29.20
N LYS A 365 -5.65 9.01 28.79
CA LYS A 365 -4.79 7.89 29.23
C LYS A 365 -3.76 7.46 28.18
N MET A 366 -3.78 8.03 26.97
CA MET A 366 -2.74 7.79 25.96
C MET A 366 -1.48 8.60 26.27
N SER A 367 -0.32 8.15 25.78
CA SER A 367 0.90 8.95 25.87
C SER A 367 0.84 10.17 24.95
N ASP A 368 1.58 11.24 25.27
CA ASP A 368 1.60 12.48 24.48
C ASP A 368 2.03 12.28 23.00
N TYR A 369 2.62 11.13 22.67
CA TYR A 369 3.08 10.74 21.34
C TYR A 369 2.09 9.86 20.56
N GLN A 370 1.04 9.36 21.23
CA GLN A 370 -0.07 8.60 20.62
C GLN A 370 -1.30 9.49 20.39
N TYR A 371 -1.19 10.77 20.77
CA TYR A 371 -2.29 11.74 20.68
C TYR A 371 -2.88 11.83 19.28
N SER A 372 -4.19 11.65 19.21
CA SER A 372 -5.04 11.98 18.08
C SER A 372 -6.44 12.30 18.60
N THR A 373 -7.12 13.27 18.00
CA THR A 373 -8.50 13.66 18.28
C THR A 373 -9.44 12.86 17.38
N GLU A 374 -10.45 13.49 16.78
CA GLU A 374 -11.22 12.93 15.68
C GLU A 374 -10.28 12.60 14.51
N SER A 375 -10.32 11.35 14.06
CA SER A 375 -9.49 10.82 12.99
C SER A 375 -10.21 10.84 11.65
N PRO A 376 -9.47 10.90 10.53
CA PRO A 376 -10.05 10.76 9.20
C PRO A 376 -10.65 9.36 8.98
N HIS A 377 -11.57 9.30 8.02
CA HIS A 377 -12.23 8.09 7.58
C HIS A 377 -11.23 6.99 7.23
N ARG A 378 -11.49 5.76 7.69
CA ARG A 378 -10.56 4.61 7.58
C ARG A 378 -10.28 4.11 6.15
N HIS A 379 -10.85 4.75 5.13
CA HIS A 379 -10.63 4.41 3.72
C HIS A 379 -9.17 4.44 3.28
N TYR A 380 -8.27 5.13 3.97
CA TYR A 380 -6.83 5.04 3.70
C TYR A 380 -6.24 3.65 4.01
N PHE A 381 -6.82 2.88 4.95
CA PHE A 381 -6.48 1.46 5.14
C PHE A 381 -6.92 0.62 3.93
N VAL A 382 -8.12 0.88 3.41
CA VAL A 382 -8.67 0.19 2.23
C VAL A 382 -7.85 0.49 0.98
N LEU A 383 -7.48 1.76 0.78
CA LEU A 383 -6.59 2.21 -0.28
C LEU A 383 -5.19 1.58 -0.16
N ALA A 384 -4.63 1.47 1.06
CA ALA A 384 -3.37 0.78 1.30
C ALA A 384 -3.48 -0.72 0.92
N ALA A 385 -4.57 -1.40 1.29
CA ALA A 385 -4.82 -2.79 0.93
C ALA A 385 -4.97 -2.99 -0.59
N LYS A 386 -5.69 -2.09 -1.28
CA LYS A 386 -5.76 -2.12 -2.76
C LYS A 386 -4.41 -1.85 -3.41
N ARG A 387 -3.60 -0.91 -2.88
CA ARG A 387 -2.22 -0.67 -3.37
C ARG A 387 -1.30 -1.88 -3.16
N LEU A 388 -1.46 -2.62 -2.06
CA LEU A 388 -0.69 -3.84 -1.79
C LEU A 388 -1.12 -4.99 -2.72
N ALA A 389 -2.42 -5.15 -2.98
CA ALA A 389 -2.93 -6.09 -3.98
C ALA A 389 -2.42 -5.76 -5.39
N MET A 390 -2.50 -4.49 -5.81
CA MET A 390 -1.94 -4.03 -7.10
C MET A 390 -0.43 -4.24 -7.21
N LEU A 391 0.32 -4.15 -6.10
CA LEU A 391 1.75 -4.43 -6.10
C LEU A 391 2.06 -5.91 -6.28
N ILE A 392 1.25 -6.81 -5.70
CA ILE A 392 1.32 -8.26 -5.95
C ILE A 392 1.00 -8.57 -7.42
N HIS A 393 -0.06 -7.95 -7.97
CA HIS A 393 -0.41 -8.03 -9.39
C HIS A 393 0.76 -7.61 -10.28
N GLU A 394 1.28 -6.39 -10.12
CA GLU A 394 2.34 -5.84 -10.97
C GLU A 394 3.63 -6.67 -10.94
N ILE A 395 3.97 -7.26 -9.79
CA ILE A 395 5.08 -8.20 -9.68
C ILE A 395 4.86 -9.43 -10.57
N ARG A 396 3.66 -10.00 -10.53
CA ARG A 396 3.31 -11.22 -11.29
C ARG A 396 2.95 -10.94 -12.74
N ARG A 397 2.59 -9.71 -13.09
CA ARG A 397 2.48 -9.22 -14.48
C ARG A 397 3.85 -9.19 -15.17
N VAL A 398 4.94 -9.00 -14.39
CA VAL A 398 6.34 -9.04 -14.89
C VAL A 398 6.96 -10.44 -14.80
N ASP A 399 6.75 -11.17 -13.70
CA ASP A 399 7.17 -12.58 -13.54
C ASP A 399 6.03 -13.40 -12.90
N PRO A 400 5.20 -14.10 -13.71
CA PRO A 400 4.03 -14.84 -13.22
C PRO A 400 4.35 -15.93 -12.19
N ASN A 401 5.59 -16.42 -12.18
CA ASN A 401 6.07 -17.45 -11.25
C ASN A 401 6.77 -16.86 -10.02
N GLU A 402 6.82 -15.54 -9.87
CA GLU A 402 7.42 -14.93 -8.69
C GLU A 402 6.68 -15.35 -7.41
N THR A 403 7.48 -15.64 -6.39
CA THR A 403 7.00 -16.00 -5.05
C THR A 403 7.07 -14.79 -4.12
N ILE A 404 5.96 -14.46 -3.48
CA ILE A 404 5.82 -13.26 -2.65
C ILE A 404 5.51 -13.67 -1.21
N SER A 405 6.32 -13.17 -0.27
CA SER A 405 6.07 -13.29 1.17
C SER A 405 5.68 -11.92 1.72
N ILE A 406 4.65 -11.84 2.55
CA ILE A 406 4.33 -10.60 3.27
C ILE A 406 4.57 -10.87 4.75
N MET A 407 5.38 -10.04 5.39
CA MET A 407 5.56 -10.02 6.84
C MET A 407 5.01 -8.70 7.34
N ALA A 408 3.85 -8.66 7.97
CA ALA A 408 3.22 -7.42 8.40
C ALA A 408 3.21 -7.30 9.93
N HIS A 409 3.28 -6.08 10.47
CA HIS A 409 3.23 -5.80 11.90
C HIS A 409 2.00 -4.98 12.26
N SER A 410 1.38 -5.23 13.43
CA SER A 410 0.24 -4.45 13.93
C SER A 410 -0.87 -4.30 12.86
N GLN A 411 -1.47 -3.12 12.65
CA GLN A 411 -2.50 -2.89 11.60
C GLN A 411 -2.04 -3.23 10.18
N GLY A 412 -0.73 -3.32 9.93
CA GLY A 412 -0.23 -3.80 8.65
C GLY A 412 -0.71 -5.21 8.32
N THR A 413 -1.00 -6.03 9.34
CA THR A 413 -1.61 -7.35 9.14
C THR A 413 -3.05 -7.24 8.68
N MET A 414 -3.81 -6.25 9.14
CA MET A 414 -5.19 -5.98 8.69
C MET A 414 -5.22 -5.57 7.22
N ILE A 415 -4.29 -4.68 6.82
CA ILE A 415 -4.08 -4.27 5.43
C ILE A 415 -3.64 -5.46 4.57
N THR A 416 -2.77 -6.33 5.10
CA THR A 416 -2.35 -7.56 4.43
C THR A 416 -3.52 -8.51 4.22
N LEU A 417 -4.28 -8.84 5.26
CA LEU A 417 -5.47 -9.71 5.18
C LEU A 417 -6.50 -9.17 4.18
N LEU A 418 -6.83 -7.87 4.22
CA LEU A 418 -7.75 -7.26 3.26
C LEU A 418 -7.21 -7.28 1.83
N SER A 419 -5.89 -7.08 1.63
CA SER A 419 -5.30 -7.19 0.29
C SER A 419 -5.40 -8.60 -0.31
N GLN A 420 -5.34 -9.65 0.53
CA GLN A 420 -5.56 -11.03 0.07
C GLN A 420 -7.03 -11.24 -0.32
N ALA A 421 -7.98 -10.70 0.44
CA ALA A 421 -9.39 -10.73 0.07
C ALA A 421 -9.66 -10.01 -1.27
N PHE A 422 -9.04 -8.85 -1.53
CA PHE A 422 -9.18 -8.15 -2.81
C PHE A 422 -8.58 -8.92 -4.00
N LEU A 423 -7.46 -9.62 -3.82
CA LEU A 423 -6.90 -10.47 -4.87
C LEU A 423 -7.88 -11.58 -5.27
N VAL A 424 -8.51 -12.22 -4.27
CA VAL A 424 -9.45 -13.33 -4.48
C VAL A 424 -10.80 -12.84 -5.04
N GLU A 425 -11.33 -11.72 -4.55
CA GLU A 425 -12.67 -11.26 -4.91
C GLU A 425 -12.71 -10.30 -6.11
N ASP A 426 -11.93 -9.22 -6.10
CA ASP A 426 -11.97 -8.22 -7.17
C ASP A 426 -11.18 -8.70 -8.40
N SER A 427 -9.97 -9.25 -8.18
CA SER A 427 -9.00 -9.52 -9.27
C SER A 427 -9.00 -10.98 -9.76
N LYS A 428 -9.57 -11.90 -8.99
CA LYS A 428 -9.52 -13.37 -9.21
C LYS A 428 -8.08 -13.90 -9.39
N GLU A 429 -7.16 -13.34 -8.61
CA GLU A 429 -5.72 -13.61 -8.63
C GLU A 429 -5.25 -14.49 -7.45
N ARG A 430 -4.05 -15.05 -7.61
CA ARG A 430 -3.33 -15.78 -6.55
C ARG A 430 -3.01 -14.84 -5.39
N CYS A 431 -3.24 -15.27 -4.14
CA CYS A 431 -2.76 -14.59 -2.94
C CYS A 431 -1.22 -14.49 -2.87
N ALA A 432 -0.66 -13.78 -1.91
CA ALA A 432 0.73 -13.94 -1.49
C ALA A 432 1.01 -15.41 -1.12
N ASP A 433 2.21 -15.89 -1.39
CA ASP A 433 2.59 -17.29 -1.19
C ASP A 433 2.85 -17.61 0.29
N CYS A 434 3.26 -16.62 1.09
CA CYS A 434 3.37 -16.73 2.53
C CYS A 434 2.91 -15.42 3.18
N VAL A 435 2.17 -15.51 4.28
CA VAL A 435 1.80 -14.36 5.11
C VAL A 435 2.30 -14.58 6.53
N ILE A 436 3.04 -13.62 7.08
CA ILE A 436 3.59 -13.63 8.43
C ILE A 436 2.99 -12.41 9.15
N MET A 437 2.10 -12.66 10.09
CA MET A 437 1.43 -11.66 10.90
C MET A 437 2.19 -11.52 12.21
N VAL A 438 2.65 -10.31 12.54
CA VAL A 438 3.39 -10.02 13.77
C VAL A 438 2.57 -9.04 14.60
N ASP A 439 2.34 -9.37 15.89
CA ASP A 439 1.64 -8.54 16.87
C ASP A 439 0.32 -7.93 16.33
N THR A 440 -0.48 -8.76 15.65
CA THR A 440 -1.70 -8.31 14.99
C THR A 440 -2.77 -7.81 15.98
N PRO A 441 -3.48 -6.70 15.65
CA PRO A 441 -4.66 -6.27 16.41
C PRO A 441 -5.92 -7.08 16.08
N TYR A 442 -5.86 -8.07 15.18
CA TYR A 442 -7.01 -8.86 14.78
C TYR A 442 -7.61 -9.56 16.00
N GLY A 443 -8.87 -9.26 16.33
CA GLY A 443 -9.60 -9.89 17.42
C GLY A 443 -10.40 -11.10 16.92
N VAL A 444 -10.39 -12.20 17.67
CA VAL A 444 -11.28 -13.36 17.42
C VAL A 444 -12.45 -13.46 18.41
N SER A 445 -12.38 -12.69 19.49
CA SER A 445 -13.39 -12.58 20.55
C SER A 445 -14.10 -11.21 20.51
N GLU A 446 -15.14 -11.02 21.31
CA GLU A 446 -15.70 -9.69 21.55
C GLU A 446 -14.94 -8.91 22.63
N PRO A 447 -14.48 -7.67 22.34
CA PRO A 447 -13.86 -6.81 23.34
C PRO A 447 -14.90 -6.23 24.31
N VAL A 448 -14.71 -6.45 25.60
CA VAL A 448 -15.66 -6.04 26.67
C VAL A 448 -15.90 -4.52 26.71
N LEU A 449 -14.93 -3.70 26.27
CA LEU A 449 -15.03 -2.25 26.19
C LEU A 449 -14.94 -1.69 24.76
N GLY A 450 -15.05 -2.54 23.73
CA GLY A 450 -14.91 -2.13 22.32
C GLY A 450 -15.97 -1.13 21.88
N ASP A 451 -17.24 -1.43 22.16
CA ASP A 451 -18.38 -0.56 21.81
C ASP A 451 -18.34 0.81 22.52
N ILE A 452 -17.61 0.93 23.64
CA ILE A 452 -17.45 2.20 24.38
C ILE A 452 -16.29 3.03 23.80
N ALA A 453 -15.19 2.39 23.40
CA ALA A 453 -14.01 3.06 22.84
C ALA A 453 -14.13 3.31 21.32
N GLN A 454 -14.97 2.55 20.61
CA GLN A 454 -15.24 2.73 19.18
C GLN A 454 -16.74 2.52 18.88
N PRO A 455 -17.65 3.37 19.42
CA PRO A 455 -19.10 3.23 19.19
C PRO A 455 -19.52 3.41 17.72
N SER A 456 -18.65 4.00 16.90
CA SER A 456 -18.79 4.14 15.45
C SER A 456 -18.32 2.91 14.66
N ALA A 457 -17.67 1.94 15.31
CA ALA A 457 -17.17 0.75 14.61
C ALA A 457 -18.32 -0.21 14.26
N THR A 458 -18.33 -0.73 13.03
CA THR A 458 -19.30 -1.74 12.60
C THR A 458 -19.22 -2.97 13.52
N PRO A 459 -20.28 -3.29 14.29
CA PRO A 459 -20.24 -4.42 15.21
C PRO A 459 -20.16 -5.72 14.43
N TYR A 460 -19.11 -6.51 14.68
CA TYR A 460 -18.82 -7.73 13.94
C TYR A 460 -18.53 -8.85 14.93
N THR A 461 -18.99 -10.05 14.62
CA THR A 461 -19.26 -11.12 15.61
C THR A 461 -18.07 -12.07 15.72
N SER A 462 -17.80 -12.70 16.86
CA SER A 462 -16.68 -13.65 17.02
C SER A 462 -16.69 -14.73 15.92
N ARG A 463 -17.87 -15.27 15.61
CA ARG A 463 -18.10 -16.20 14.48
C ARG A 463 -17.77 -15.58 13.13
N GLY A 464 -18.17 -14.34 12.90
CA GLY A 464 -17.80 -13.56 11.72
C GLY A 464 -16.28 -13.38 11.61
N LYS A 465 -15.61 -12.93 12.69
CA LYS A 465 -14.15 -12.73 12.75
C LYS A 465 -13.40 -14.02 12.47
N ILE A 466 -13.77 -15.12 13.14
CA ILE A 466 -13.17 -16.45 12.94
C ILE A 466 -13.37 -16.94 11.51
N ASN A 467 -14.58 -16.82 10.95
CA ASN A 467 -14.85 -17.23 9.56
C ASN A 467 -14.13 -16.36 8.53
N THR A 468 -14.07 -15.03 8.71
CA THR A 468 -13.30 -14.13 7.84
C THR A 468 -11.81 -14.52 7.85
N LEU A 469 -11.22 -14.76 9.01
CA LEU A 469 -9.83 -15.19 9.13
C LEU A 469 -9.60 -16.55 8.45
N LYS A 470 -10.44 -17.55 8.75
CA LYS A 470 -10.40 -18.88 8.10
C LYS A 470 -10.51 -18.81 6.58
N ASN A 471 -11.40 -17.98 6.04
CA ASN A 471 -11.60 -17.84 4.60
C ASN A 471 -10.37 -17.23 3.91
N ILE A 472 -9.77 -16.19 4.50
CA ILE A 472 -8.55 -15.57 3.98
C ILE A 472 -7.37 -16.55 4.07
N VAL A 473 -7.20 -17.22 5.22
CA VAL A 473 -6.17 -18.26 5.39
C VAL A 473 -6.35 -19.37 4.36
N LYS A 474 -7.55 -19.93 4.19
CA LYS A 474 -7.86 -20.95 3.19
C LYS A 474 -7.55 -20.50 1.77
N ALA A 475 -7.78 -19.22 1.43
CA ALA A 475 -7.43 -18.68 0.12
C ALA A 475 -5.91 -18.55 -0.09
N VAL A 476 -5.16 -18.18 0.94
CA VAL A 476 -3.69 -18.13 0.93
C VAL A 476 -3.09 -19.54 0.85
N THR A 477 -3.62 -20.51 1.59
CA THR A 477 -2.99 -21.82 1.80
C THR A 477 -3.54 -22.96 0.94
N GLY A 478 -4.73 -22.82 0.37
CA GLY A 478 -5.44 -23.90 -0.33
C GLY A 478 -4.80 -24.36 -1.63
N ASN A 479 -4.12 -23.45 -2.36
CA ASN A 479 -3.44 -23.76 -3.62
C ASN A 479 -1.99 -23.23 -3.61
N PRO A 480 -1.05 -23.88 -2.90
CA PRO A 480 0.35 -23.49 -2.88
C PRO A 480 0.96 -23.54 -4.30
N TRP A 481 1.56 -22.44 -4.76
CA TRP A 481 2.07 -22.37 -6.14
C TRP A 481 3.30 -23.27 -6.32
N PRO A 482 3.29 -24.25 -7.25
CA PRO A 482 4.34 -25.27 -7.32
C PRO A 482 5.63 -24.77 -7.98
N SER A 483 5.59 -23.67 -8.74
CA SER A 483 6.72 -23.17 -9.53
C SER A 483 7.43 -21.99 -8.84
N PRO A 484 8.77 -21.85 -9.00
CA PRO A 484 9.70 -22.90 -9.40
C PRO A 484 9.73 -24.06 -8.41
N LYS A 485 10.09 -25.27 -8.86
CA LYS A 485 10.41 -26.35 -7.91
C LYS A 485 11.68 -25.98 -7.13
N LEU A 486 11.82 -26.46 -5.89
CA LEU A 486 13.03 -26.17 -5.10
C LEU A 486 14.30 -26.68 -5.78
N ASP A 487 14.27 -27.83 -6.46
CA ASP A 487 15.40 -28.33 -7.27
C ASP A 487 15.84 -27.37 -8.38
N GLU A 488 14.92 -26.60 -8.96
CA GLU A 488 15.27 -25.60 -9.97
C GLU A 488 16.05 -24.42 -9.37
N LEU A 489 16.01 -24.19 -8.06
CA LEU A 489 16.65 -23.04 -7.42
C LEU A 489 18.13 -23.23 -7.13
N LYS A 490 18.65 -24.46 -7.22
CA LYS A 490 20.07 -24.79 -6.98
C LYS A 490 20.99 -23.85 -7.78
N VAL A 491 22.08 -23.42 -7.16
CA VAL A 491 23.10 -22.57 -7.83
C VAL A 491 23.70 -23.23 -9.08
N GLU A 492 23.77 -24.55 -9.09
CA GLU A 492 24.21 -25.40 -10.18
C GLU A 492 23.09 -26.37 -10.61
N GLN A 493 22.96 -26.62 -11.91
CA GLN A 493 22.03 -27.64 -12.44
C GLN A 493 22.68 -29.04 -12.47
N GLN A 494 24.00 -29.08 -12.66
CA GLN A 494 24.88 -30.24 -12.60
C GLN A 494 26.20 -29.76 -11.98
N PRO A 495 27.01 -30.63 -11.34
CA PRO A 495 28.28 -30.24 -10.74
C PRO A 495 29.16 -29.42 -11.69
N GLY A 496 29.59 -28.24 -11.27
CA GLY A 496 30.38 -27.30 -12.07
C GLY A 496 29.63 -26.58 -13.20
N THR A 497 28.32 -26.78 -13.34
CA THR A 497 27.47 -26.15 -14.37
C THR A 497 26.50 -25.14 -13.73
N PRO A 498 26.78 -23.82 -13.80
CA PRO A 498 25.93 -22.79 -13.22
C PRO A 498 24.50 -22.83 -13.75
N ASN A 499 23.53 -22.56 -12.88
CA ASN A 499 22.12 -22.54 -13.25
C ASN A 499 21.77 -21.29 -14.09
N PRO A 500 21.47 -21.42 -15.39
CA PRO A 500 21.29 -20.27 -16.28
C PRO A 500 19.98 -19.51 -16.03
N LYS A 501 18.99 -20.15 -15.39
CA LYS A 501 17.64 -19.62 -15.17
C LYS A 501 17.51 -18.85 -13.86
N TYR A 502 18.26 -19.27 -12.83
CA TYR A 502 18.14 -18.70 -11.48
C TYR A 502 19.45 -18.17 -10.88
N GLN A 503 20.60 -18.38 -11.55
CA GLN A 503 21.86 -17.63 -11.42
C GLN A 503 22.20 -17.16 -9.99
N GLY A 504 22.22 -18.11 -9.05
CA GLY A 504 22.39 -17.81 -7.64
C GLY A 504 21.15 -17.14 -7.02
N ARG A 505 20.06 -17.90 -6.87
CA ARG A 505 19.06 -17.67 -5.80
C ARG A 505 19.47 -18.35 -4.49
N THR A 506 20.40 -19.30 -4.55
CA THR A 506 21.03 -20.00 -3.42
C THR A 506 22.55 -20.03 -3.64
N GLY A 507 23.32 -20.52 -2.68
CA GLY A 507 24.73 -20.85 -2.84
C GLY A 507 25.00 -22.36 -2.76
N HIS A 508 26.28 -22.74 -2.81
CA HIS A 508 26.71 -24.13 -3.02
C HIS A 508 26.46 -25.07 -1.82
N GLY A 509 26.35 -24.55 -0.60
CA GLY A 509 26.02 -25.34 0.59
C GLY A 509 24.51 -25.54 0.83
N TRP A 510 23.65 -25.07 -0.08
CA TRP A 510 22.20 -25.23 0.03
C TRP A 510 21.68 -26.35 -0.87
N SER A 511 20.69 -27.10 -0.39
CA SER A 511 19.93 -28.06 -1.20
C SER A 511 18.42 -28.00 -0.92
N PRO A 512 17.57 -28.49 -1.84
CA PRO A 512 16.12 -28.58 -1.64
C PRO A 512 15.67 -29.42 -0.45
N ALA A 513 16.53 -30.33 0.03
CA ALA A 513 16.26 -31.18 1.19
C ALA A 513 16.85 -30.61 2.49
N GLN A 514 17.88 -29.76 2.41
CA GLN A 514 18.73 -29.42 3.54
C GLN A 514 19.32 -28.01 3.42
N ALA A 515 19.19 -27.25 4.50
CA ALA A 515 19.80 -25.95 4.72
C ALA A 515 20.66 -25.98 6.01
N SER A 516 21.42 -24.90 6.23
CA SER A 516 22.33 -24.77 7.38
C SER A 516 22.22 -23.40 8.04
N ARG A 517 22.42 -23.31 9.35
CA ARG A 517 22.53 -22.06 10.11
C ARG A 517 23.86 -22.01 10.84
N ARG A 518 24.42 -20.80 11.02
CA ARG A 518 25.52 -20.55 11.95
C ARG A 518 25.02 -19.90 13.25
N ASP A 519 25.29 -20.50 14.41
CA ASP A 519 24.93 -19.90 15.69
C ASP A 519 25.97 -18.87 16.18
N LYS A 520 25.69 -18.19 17.29
CA LYS A 520 26.53 -17.10 17.83
C LYS A 520 27.90 -17.56 18.32
N ASP A 521 28.02 -18.82 18.74
CA ASP A 521 29.29 -19.46 19.09
C ASP A 521 30.11 -19.88 17.86
N GLY A 522 29.54 -19.71 16.65
CA GLY A 522 30.16 -20.05 15.38
C GLY A 522 29.88 -21.49 14.90
N SER A 523 29.20 -22.32 15.69
CA SER A 523 28.79 -23.68 15.31
C SER A 523 27.82 -23.67 14.13
N ILE A 524 27.78 -24.76 13.36
CA ILE A 524 26.91 -24.91 12.18
C ILE A 524 25.89 -26.01 12.45
N HIS A 525 24.62 -25.65 12.33
CA HIS A 525 23.49 -26.55 12.51
C HIS A 525 22.80 -26.82 11.19
N THR A 526 22.54 -28.10 10.92
CA THR A 526 21.90 -28.57 9.69
C THR A 526 20.43 -28.86 9.96
N PHE A 527 19.53 -28.48 9.04
CA PHE A 527 18.10 -28.73 9.15
C PHE A 527 17.44 -29.02 7.80
N GLN A 528 16.29 -29.68 7.83
CA GLN A 528 15.51 -29.96 6.64
C GLN A 528 14.99 -28.65 6.04
N GLU A 529 15.27 -28.43 4.76
CA GLU A 529 14.75 -27.25 4.06
C GLU A 529 13.23 -27.36 3.86
N ARG A 530 12.52 -26.25 4.04
CA ARG A 530 11.05 -26.19 4.00
C ARG A 530 10.52 -25.23 2.96
N ASP A 531 9.51 -25.69 2.25
CA ASP A 531 8.72 -24.81 1.40
C ASP A 531 7.75 -23.98 2.28
N ASN A 532 7.89 -22.65 2.22
CA ASN A 532 7.02 -21.72 2.94
C ASN A 532 5.76 -21.34 2.13
N ARG A 533 5.59 -21.85 0.90
CA ARG A 533 4.43 -21.55 0.05
C ARG A 533 3.15 -22.16 0.61
N GLY A 534 2.06 -21.39 0.47
CA GLY A 534 0.75 -21.70 1.03
C GLY A 534 0.76 -21.84 2.55
N LYS A 535 1.40 -20.92 3.27
CA LYS A 535 1.41 -20.90 4.75
C LYS A 535 1.04 -19.52 5.29
N VAL A 536 0.39 -19.52 6.46
CA VAL A 536 0.17 -18.31 7.25
C VAL A 536 0.78 -18.51 8.63
N TYR A 537 1.61 -17.57 9.08
CA TYR A 537 2.23 -17.58 10.40
C TYR A 537 1.71 -16.41 11.24
N LEU A 538 1.45 -16.65 12.52
CA LEU A 538 1.22 -15.65 13.56
C LEU A 538 2.38 -15.67 14.55
N TYR A 539 3.09 -14.56 14.64
CA TYR A 539 4.07 -14.27 15.67
C TYR A 539 3.36 -13.36 16.68
N PHE A 540 3.26 -13.82 17.92
CA PHE A 540 2.57 -13.09 18.98
C PHE A 540 3.45 -12.96 20.22
N CYS A 541 3.34 -11.82 20.91
CA CYS A 541 4.18 -11.46 22.04
C CYS A 541 3.34 -11.10 23.26
N THR A 542 3.44 -11.87 24.35
CA THR A 542 2.61 -11.65 25.55
C THR A 542 2.94 -10.36 26.31
N GLU A 543 4.02 -9.69 25.93
CA GLU A 543 4.52 -8.44 26.52
C GLU A 543 4.21 -7.22 25.66
N ASP A 544 3.77 -7.40 24.41
CA ASP A 544 3.25 -6.30 23.61
C ASP A 544 1.81 -5.99 24.03
N THR A 545 1.68 -5.00 24.92
CA THR A 545 0.38 -4.51 25.38
C THR A 545 -0.27 -3.51 24.43
N THR A 546 0.35 -3.21 23.29
CA THR A 546 -0.19 -2.26 22.29
C THR A 546 -1.50 -2.77 21.68
N VAL A 547 -1.65 -4.09 21.57
CA VAL A 547 -2.87 -4.76 21.10
C VAL A 547 -3.64 -5.52 22.20
N ASP A 548 -3.18 -5.41 23.46
CA ASP A 548 -3.79 -5.97 24.69
C ASP A 548 -4.81 -5.03 25.35
N LEU A 549 -5.05 -3.85 24.76
CA LEU A 549 -6.00 -2.91 25.35
C LEU A 549 -7.39 -3.58 25.46
N PRO A 550 -8.18 -3.35 26.53
CA PRO A 550 -9.48 -4.01 26.74
C PRO A 550 -10.54 -3.80 25.63
N ASN A 551 -10.33 -2.82 24.75
CA ASN A 551 -11.11 -2.55 23.55
C ASN A 551 -10.57 -3.24 22.28
N ILE A 552 -9.39 -3.85 22.33
CA ILE A 552 -8.70 -4.52 21.22
C ILE A 552 -8.67 -6.04 21.41
N LYS A 553 -8.02 -6.54 22.48
CA LYS A 553 -7.76 -7.99 22.73
C LYS A 553 -7.29 -8.75 21.47
N GLY A 554 -6.25 -8.26 20.81
CA GLY A 554 -5.72 -8.81 19.57
C GLY A 554 -5.00 -10.15 19.78
N ILE A 555 -5.11 -11.06 18.81
CA ILE A 555 -4.36 -12.33 18.81
C ILE A 555 -2.83 -12.11 18.69
N GLY A 556 -2.38 -10.89 18.44
CA GLY A 556 -0.98 -10.47 18.51
C GLY A 556 -0.38 -10.45 19.92
N THR A 557 -1.18 -10.28 20.98
CA THR A 557 -0.70 -10.44 22.36
C THR A 557 -0.95 -11.86 22.87
N HIS A 558 -2.14 -12.41 22.58
CA HIS A 558 -2.63 -13.63 23.24
C HIS A 558 -2.46 -14.91 22.44
N GLY A 559 -2.12 -14.84 21.16
CA GLY A 559 -2.26 -15.96 20.21
C GLY A 559 -3.72 -16.29 19.92
N VAL A 560 -3.95 -17.23 19.01
CA VAL A 560 -5.28 -17.79 18.75
C VAL A 560 -5.57 -18.90 19.78
N PRO A 561 -6.71 -18.85 20.49
CA PRO A 561 -7.16 -19.94 21.36
C PRO A 561 -7.67 -21.12 20.54
N ASP A 562 -7.71 -22.32 21.12
CA ASP A 562 -8.23 -23.52 20.44
C ASP A 562 -9.72 -23.41 20.10
N THR A 563 -10.48 -22.75 20.98
CA THR A 563 -11.90 -22.43 20.82
C THR A 563 -12.21 -21.03 21.37
N VAL A 564 -13.34 -20.45 20.96
CA VAL A 564 -13.86 -19.16 21.46
C VAL A 564 -15.31 -19.34 21.91
N GLU A 565 -15.64 -18.94 23.13
CA GLU A 565 -17.05 -18.84 23.57
C GLU A 565 -17.77 -17.66 22.88
N GLU A 566 -18.95 -17.90 22.33
CA GLU A 566 -19.73 -16.86 21.66
C GLU A 566 -20.75 -16.19 22.61
N GLY A 567 -20.37 -15.07 23.22
CA GLY A 567 -21.28 -14.20 23.96
C GLY A 567 -21.90 -13.10 23.09
N TRP A 568 -23.15 -12.73 23.38
CA TRP A 568 -23.83 -11.59 22.75
C TRP A 568 -24.43 -10.65 23.80
N PHE A 569 -24.38 -9.35 23.54
CA PHE A 569 -25.15 -8.35 24.29
C PHE A 569 -26.53 -8.20 23.63
N SER A 570 -27.60 -8.41 24.39
CA SER A 570 -28.98 -8.43 23.87
C SER A 570 -29.57 -7.04 23.58
N ASP A 571 -28.96 -5.97 24.09
CA ASP A 571 -29.43 -4.60 23.93
C ASP A 571 -28.25 -3.61 23.88
N LYS A 572 -27.99 -3.06 22.69
CA LYS A 572 -26.82 -2.20 22.42
C LYS A 572 -26.86 -0.85 23.14
N LYS A 573 -28.02 -0.40 23.64
CA LYS A 573 -28.13 0.94 24.27
C LYS A 573 -27.66 0.99 25.72
N ASN A 574 -27.47 -0.14 26.40
CA ASN A 574 -27.13 -0.19 27.84
C ASN A 574 -26.14 -1.32 28.20
N SER A 575 -25.14 -1.56 27.34
CA SER A 575 -24.18 -2.68 27.48
C SER A 575 -23.40 -2.72 28.81
N ILE A 576 -23.24 -1.59 29.51
CA ILE A 576 -22.37 -1.45 30.68
C ILE A 576 -22.97 -2.11 31.95
N TRP A 577 -24.29 -2.24 32.03
CA TRP A 577 -25.01 -2.62 33.26
C TRP A 577 -25.88 -3.89 33.14
N LYS A 578 -25.85 -4.61 32.01
CA LYS A 578 -26.57 -5.87 31.83
C LYS A 578 -25.59 -7.04 31.61
N PRO A 579 -25.84 -8.23 32.19
CA PRO A 579 -24.96 -9.38 32.01
C PRO A 579 -24.98 -9.86 30.55
N ILE A 580 -23.81 -10.28 30.06
CA ILE A 580 -23.67 -10.92 28.74
C ILE A 580 -24.58 -12.14 28.69
N GLN A 581 -25.53 -12.17 27.75
CA GLN A 581 -26.25 -13.40 27.44
C GLN A 581 -25.32 -14.29 26.62
N LYS A 582 -24.61 -15.18 27.32
CA LYS A 582 -23.81 -16.23 26.69
C LYS A 582 -24.73 -17.08 25.80
N SER A 583 -24.50 -17.07 24.49
CA SER A 583 -24.83 -18.29 23.76
C SER A 583 -23.85 -19.35 24.26
N LYS A 584 -24.30 -20.59 24.45
CA LYS A 584 -23.39 -21.68 24.86
C LYS A 584 -22.60 -22.25 23.67
N ALA A 585 -22.51 -21.52 22.55
CA ALA A 585 -21.79 -21.96 21.37
C ALA A 585 -20.28 -21.78 21.56
N VAL A 586 -19.55 -22.88 21.47
CA VAL A 586 -18.09 -22.93 21.48
C VAL A 586 -17.61 -23.05 20.04
N LEU A 587 -17.00 -21.99 19.52
CA LEU A 587 -16.55 -21.89 18.14
C LEU A 587 -15.13 -22.47 17.99
N PRO A 588 -14.87 -23.37 17.04
CA PRO A 588 -13.51 -23.84 16.77
C PRO A 588 -12.68 -22.72 16.12
N ALA A 589 -11.55 -22.38 16.75
CA ALA A 589 -10.63 -21.33 16.26
C ALA A 589 -9.31 -21.96 15.82
N MET A 590 -8.31 -22.05 16.70
CA MET A 590 -7.04 -22.71 16.36
C MET A 590 -7.23 -24.20 16.03
N ASN A 591 -8.28 -24.84 16.56
CA ASN A 591 -8.65 -26.22 16.23
C ASN A 591 -8.96 -26.46 14.74
N GLU A 592 -9.45 -25.45 14.01
CA GLU A 592 -9.64 -25.53 12.56
C GLU A 592 -8.50 -24.88 11.78
N LEU A 593 -8.01 -23.72 12.24
CA LEU A 593 -6.92 -23.00 11.57
C LEU A 593 -5.65 -23.86 11.43
N LYS A 594 -5.32 -24.68 12.44
CA LYS A 594 -4.16 -25.59 12.37
C LYS A 594 -4.22 -26.58 11.20
N ASN A 595 -5.43 -26.93 10.73
CA ASN A 595 -5.64 -27.82 9.57
C ASN A 595 -5.55 -27.05 8.24
N LEU A 596 -5.62 -25.72 8.26
CA LEU A 596 -5.52 -24.83 7.09
C LEU A 596 -4.09 -24.29 6.86
N ARG A 597 -3.05 -24.97 7.36
CA ARG A 597 -1.64 -24.51 7.30
C ARG A 597 -1.44 -23.12 7.92
N PHE A 598 -2.21 -22.83 8.98
CA PHE A 598 -1.96 -21.70 9.88
C PHE A 598 -1.07 -22.16 11.03
N TYR A 599 -0.04 -21.37 11.32
CA TYR A 599 0.98 -21.66 12.32
C TYR A 599 1.08 -20.50 13.30
N GLN A 600 1.23 -20.75 14.59
CA GLN A 600 1.56 -19.70 15.55
C GLN A 600 2.83 -20.00 16.35
N ARG A 601 3.60 -18.94 16.63
CA ARG A 601 4.85 -18.94 17.38
C ARG A 601 4.78 -17.87 18.46
N LEU A 602 5.01 -18.29 19.71
CA LEU A 602 5.08 -17.41 20.88
C LEU A 602 6.44 -16.72 20.97
N TRP A 603 6.41 -15.45 21.35
CA TRP A 603 7.54 -14.69 21.87
C TRP A 603 7.23 -14.25 23.30
N THR A 604 8.17 -14.44 24.22
CA THR A 604 8.01 -13.97 25.60
C THR A 604 9.34 -13.69 26.30
N LYS A 605 9.35 -12.66 27.15
CA LYS A 605 10.40 -12.34 28.13
C LYS A 605 10.28 -13.24 29.37
N LYS A 606 9.08 -13.77 29.66
CA LYS A 606 8.80 -14.61 30.83
C LYS A 606 9.73 -15.81 30.87
N VAL A 607 10.68 -15.76 31.79
CA VAL A 607 11.40 -16.92 32.30
C VAL A 607 10.40 -17.70 33.16
N SER A 608 9.80 -18.75 32.60
CA SER A 608 8.70 -19.42 33.27
C SER A 608 9.20 -20.26 34.46
N GLY A 609 8.44 -20.25 35.56
CA GLY A 609 8.53 -21.28 36.60
C GLY A 609 8.10 -22.68 36.12
N ILE A 610 7.70 -22.80 34.85
CA ILE A 610 7.22 -24.01 34.17
C ILE A 610 8.35 -24.69 33.37
N ASN A 611 9.49 -24.00 33.17
CA ASN A 611 10.68 -24.54 32.48
C ASN A 611 11.92 -24.45 33.39
N ASN A 612 11.77 -24.72 34.69
CA ASN A 612 12.84 -24.68 35.71
C ASN A 612 13.69 -23.39 35.69
N GLY A 613 13.07 -22.23 35.42
CA GLY A 613 13.81 -20.96 35.34
C GLY A 613 14.60 -20.74 34.03
N GLN A 614 14.33 -21.52 32.99
CA GLN A 614 14.90 -21.32 31.64
C GLN A 614 13.99 -20.44 30.77
N PRO A 615 14.56 -19.66 29.84
CA PRO A 615 13.78 -18.84 28.91
C PRO A 615 12.98 -19.73 27.96
N VAL A 616 11.77 -19.27 27.57
CA VAL A 616 11.02 -19.89 26.48
C VAL A 616 11.76 -19.62 25.17
N LEU A 617 12.22 -20.68 24.51
CA LEU A 617 12.89 -20.59 23.21
C LEU A 617 11.84 -20.55 22.09
N VAL A 618 12.13 -19.81 21.02
CA VAL A 618 11.23 -19.74 19.86
C VAL A 618 11.66 -20.81 18.85
N GLY A 619 10.66 -21.49 18.27
CA GLY A 619 10.88 -22.58 17.33
C GLY A 619 11.20 -23.93 18.01
N THR A 620 10.78 -24.13 19.25
CA THR A 620 10.67 -25.47 19.85
C THR A 620 9.71 -26.35 19.04
N THR A 621 9.72 -27.65 19.30
CA THR A 621 8.69 -28.57 18.77
C THR A 621 7.27 -28.14 19.21
N PRO A 622 6.23 -28.45 18.41
CA PRO A 622 4.85 -28.09 18.73
C PRO A 622 4.39 -28.56 20.12
N ALA A 623 3.83 -27.62 20.89
CA ALA A 623 3.43 -27.83 22.28
C ALA A 623 2.30 -26.87 22.70
N HIS A 624 1.59 -27.20 23.77
CA HIS A 624 0.72 -26.23 24.43
C HIS A 624 1.55 -25.33 25.35
N TYR A 625 1.29 -24.03 25.30
CA TYR A 625 1.80 -23.06 26.26
C TYR A 625 0.67 -22.64 27.22
N ASP A 626 0.94 -22.66 28.52
CA ASP A 626 0.04 -22.15 29.55
C ASP A 626 0.09 -20.61 29.57
N GLY A 627 -0.78 -19.98 28.78
CA GLY A 627 -0.89 -18.54 28.68
C GLY A 627 -1.65 -17.96 29.87
N THR A 628 -1.07 -16.96 30.53
CA THR A 628 -1.83 -16.09 31.44
C THR A 628 -2.66 -15.12 30.60
N TYR A 629 -3.98 -15.29 30.62
CA TYR A 629 -4.94 -14.43 29.94
C TYR A 629 -5.59 -13.49 30.98
N ASP A 630 -5.49 -12.17 30.75
CA ASP A 630 -6.14 -11.19 31.61
C ASP A 630 -7.63 -11.09 31.18
N ALA A 631 -8.51 -11.79 31.89
CA ALA A 631 -9.92 -11.89 31.54
C ALA A 631 -10.67 -10.57 31.79
N GLY A 632 -10.14 -9.72 32.68
CA GLY A 632 -10.63 -8.39 33.00
C GLY A 632 -10.11 -7.94 34.37
N LEU A 633 -10.64 -6.83 34.89
CA LEU A 633 -10.21 -6.18 36.15
C LEU A 633 -10.21 -7.05 37.43
N ILE A 634 -10.65 -8.31 37.38
CA ILE A 634 -10.97 -9.13 38.57
C ILE A 634 -10.40 -10.57 38.51
N SER A 635 -10.03 -11.13 37.34
CA SER A 635 -9.43 -12.48 37.28
C SER A 635 -8.43 -12.68 36.13
N LYS A 636 -7.39 -13.47 36.42
CA LYS A 636 -6.44 -14.01 35.44
C LYS A 636 -6.73 -15.50 35.25
N ASP A 637 -7.26 -15.87 34.10
CA ASP A 637 -7.45 -17.26 33.75
C ASP A 637 -6.20 -17.79 33.02
N ILE A 638 -5.85 -19.06 33.26
CA ILE A 638 -4.78 -19.73 32.52
C ILE A 638 -5.43 -20.45 31.34
N GLU A 639 -5.31 -19.86 30.15
CA GLU A 639 -5.77 -20.50 28.92
C GLU A 639 -4.59 -21.07 28.15
N LYS A 640 -4.71 -22.34 27.74
CA LYS A 640 -3.73 -22.98 26.87
C LYS A 640 -3.75 -22.37 25.47
N ARG A 641 -2.57 -22.33 24.84
CA ARG A 641 -2.38 -21.93 23.45
C ARG A 641 -1.58 -23.00 22.72
N TRP A 642 -2.13 -23.56 21.65
CA TRP A 642 -1.42 -24.52 20.81
C TRP A 642 -0.37 -23.81 19.95
N ILE A 643 0.91 -23.95 20.30
CA ILE A 643 2.04 -23.41 19.55
C ILE A 643 2.47 -24.48 18.56
N ASN A 644 2.17 -24.28 17.28
CA ASN A 644 2.32 -25.31 16.23
C ASN A 644 3.30 -24.93 15.11
N GLY A 645 4.00 -23.80 15.22
CA GLY A 645 5.06 -23.45 14.29
C GLY A 645 6.10 -24.56 14.16
N GLU A 646 6.58 -24.79 12.94
CA GLU A 646 7.63 -25.78 12.65
C GLU A 646 8.87 -25.54 13.52
N ALA A 647 9.59 -26.60 13.88
CA ALA A 647 10.80 -26.46 14.69
C ALA A 647 11.89 -25.66 13.93
N ILE A 648 12.65 -24.87 14.69
CA ILE A 648 13.89 -24.22 14.27
C ILE A 648 15.04 -24.99 14.91
N VAL A 649 16.15 -25.17 14.21
CA VAL A 649 17.28 -25.98 14.69
C VAL A 649 18.56 -25.15 14.82
N PRO A 650 19.08 -24.97 16.05
CA PRO A 650 18.39 -25.11 17.34
C PRO A 650 17.38 -23.97 17.57
N PRO A 651 16.38 -24.18 18.45
CA PRO A 651 15.50 -23.11 18.91
C PRO A 651 16.33 -21.98 19.53
N TYR A 652 15.98 -20.73 19.25
CA TYR A 652 16.78 -19.58 19.69
C TYR A 652 16.07 -18.83 20.82
N LYS A 653 16.86 -18.21 21.72
CA LYS A 653 16.34 -17.33 22.77
C LYS A 653 15.82 -16.03 22.14
N PRO A 654 14.57 -15.62 22.37
CA PRO A 654 14.03 -14.40 21.79
C PRO A 654 14.83 -13.19 22.28
N ASN A 655 15.38 -12.39 21.36
CA ASN A 655 16.01 -11.14 21.72
C ASN A 655 14.94 -10.04 21.80
N LEU A 656 14.51 -9.73 23.02
CA LEU A 656 13.49 -8.72 23.32
C LEU A 656 14.07 -7.48 24.03
N TYR A 657 15.40 -7.26 23.91
CA TYR A 657 16.13 -6.11 24.46
C TYR A 657 17.24 -5.66 23.49
N GLY A 658 17.76 -4.45 23.69
CA GLY A 658 19.03 -3.99 23.07
C GLY A 658 18.95 -2.64 22.38
N ASP A 659 17.80 -2.33 21.78
CA ASP A 659 17.57 -1.10 21.01
C ASP A 659 16.77 -0.04 21.81
N GLU A 660 16.30 -0.41 23.00
CA GLU A 660 15.58 0.45 23.96
C GLU A 660 16.52 1.58 24.47
N GLY A 661 16.05 2.84 24.49
CA GLY A 661 16.80 3.99 25.02
C GLY A 661 17.04 3.93 26.53
N ILE A 662 16.12 3.28 27.26
CA ILE A 662 16.30 2.81 28.63
C ILE A 662 16.02 1.31 28.60
N LYS A 663 17.05 0.49 28.76
CA LYS A 663 16.96 -0.97 28.68
C LYS A 663 16.04 -1.54 29.76
N GLY A 664 15.16 -2.45 29.38
CA GLY A 664 14.29 -3.19 30.29
C GLY A 664 14.96 -4.39 30.97
N ASP A 665 14.19 -5.05 31.82
CA ASP A 665 14.53 -6.31 32.49
C ASP A 665 13.37 -7.35 32.29
N PRO A 666 13.50 -8.60 32.77
CA PRO A 666 12.46 -9.63 32.60
C PRO A 666 11.08 -9.30 33.18
N ASN A 667 11.01 -8.39 34.16
CA ASN A 667 9.79 -7.98 34.86
C ASN A 667 9.38 -6.53 34.49
N THR A 668 10.34 -5.68 34.10
CA THR A 668 10.12 -4.28 33.74
C THR A 668 10.36 -4.04 32.24
N SER A 669 9.36 -3.53 31.52
CA SER A 669 9.55 -3.12 30.12
C SER A 669 10.54 -1.96 30.01
N GLY A 670 11.44 -2.00 29.02
CA GLY A 670 12.27 -0.86 28.66
C GLY A 670 11.47 0.24 27.97
N ARG A 671 12.15 1.32 27.62
CA ARG A 671 11.56 2.50 26.98
C ARG A 671 12.39 2.91 25.79
N ASP A 672 11.75 3.22 24.67
CA ASP A 672 12.45 3.67 23.48
C ASP A 672 12.95 5.11 23.61
N LYS A 673 14.03 5.42 22.89
CA LYS A 673 14.48 6.80 22.71
C LYS A 673 13.58 7.47 21.65
N PRO A 674 12.95 8.62 21.95
CA PRO A 674 12.24 9.39 20.92
C PRO A 674 13.17 9.75 19.76
N ASP A 675 12.74 9.41 18.54
CA ASP A 675 13.38 9.88 17.32
C ASP A 675 12.79 11.23 16.86
N TYR A 676 13.23 11.72 15.70
CA TYR A 676 12.81 13.02 15.18
C TYR A 676 11.34 13.06 14.74
N VAL A 677 10.72 11.92 14.38
CA VAL A 677 9.29 11.86 14.04
C VAL A 677 8.44 11.76 15.30
N SER A 678 8.91 11.04 16.32
CA SER A 678 8.34 11.06 17.67
C SER A 678 8.36 12.48 18.25
N ARG A 679 9.51 13.17 18.19
CA ARG A 679 9.67 14.56 18.61
C ARG A 679 8.65 15.48 17.93
N ASP A 680 8.54 15.38 16.62
CA ASP A 680 7.63 16.22 15.83
C ASP A 680 6.16 15.91 16.11
N THR A 681 5.83 14.66 16.47
CA THR A 681 4.51 14.28 16.97
C THR A 681 4.21 14.92 18.34
N LEU A 682 5.19 14.97 19.26
CA LEU A 682 5.05 15.65 20.55
C LEU A 682 4.85 17.17 20.39
N LEU A 683 5.64 17.81 19.52
CA LEU A 683 5.51 19.24 19.23
C LEU A 683 4.11 19.59 18.70
N GLY A 684 3.57 18.76 17.80
CA GLY A 684 2.26 18.96 17.20
C GLY A 684 1.06 18.60 18.07
N ASN A 685 1.24 18.00 19.25
CA ASN A 685 0.18 17.70 20.21
C ASN A 685 -0.20 18.97 21.03
N PRO A 686 -1.45 19.48 20.92
CA PRO A 686 -1.91 20.64 21.67
C PRO A 686 -1.93 20.45 23.19
N GLY A 687 -2.18 19.22 23.66
CA GLY A 687 -2.29 18.86 25.07
C GLY A 687 -1.00 18.36 25.72
N ALA A 688 0.12 18.35 24.98
CA ALA A 688 1.39 17.79 25.45
C ALA A 688 1.87 18.44 26.76
N LYS A 689 2.05 17.60 27.79
CA LYS A 689 2.61 17.96 29.10
C LYS A 689 4.12 17.73 29.12
N ASP A 690 4.56 16.65 28.49
CA ASP A 690 5.95 16.17 28.54
C ASP A 690 6.90 17.02 27.67
N ILE A 691 6.37 17.91 26.81
CA ILE A 691 7.17 18.79 25.96
C ILE A 691 8.23 19.57 26.75
N ARG A 692 7.92 20.03 27.98
CA ARG A 692 8.83 20.82 28.82
C ARG A 692 9.95 20.03 29.49
N VAL A 693 9.88 18.68 29.51
CA VAL A 693 10.90 17.82 30.10
C VAL A 693 11.78 17.10 29.06
N VAL A 694 11.40 17.15 27.78
CA VAL A 694 12.19 16.57 26.68
C VAL A 694 13.17 17.61 26.13
N ALA A 695 14.47 17.34 26.25
CA ALA A 695 15.51 18.22 25.70
C ALA A 695 15.52 18.20 24.17
N MET A 696 15.24 19.34 23.53
CA MET A 696 15.25 19.54 22.07
C MET A 696 16.21 20.67 21.66
N PRO A 697 17.53 20.52 21.84
CA PRO A 697 18.50 21.61 21.68
C PRO A 697 18.68 22.11 20.24
N ASP A 698 18.13 21.41 19.25
CA ASP A 698 18.13 21.77 17.83
C ASP A 698 16.83 22.49 17.37
N VAL A 699 15.82 22.57 18.23
CA VAL A 699 14.55 23.25 17.99
C VAL A 699 14.62 24.68 18.54
N PRO A 700 14.32 25.73 17.74
CA PRO A 700 14.31 27.11 18.22
C PRO A 700 13.30 27.33 19.36
N LYS A 701 13.67 28.16 20.34
CA LYS A 701 12.83 28.40 21.53
C LYS A 701 11.46 29.01 21.19
N ASP A 702 11.40 29.88 20.18
CA ASP A 702 10.16 30.48 19.67
C ASP A 702 9.22 29.48 18.98
N VAL A 703 9.78 28.37 18.44
CA VAL A 703 9.00 27.25 17.91
C VAL A 703 8.48 26.40 19.07
N PHE A 704 9.31 26.15 20.08
CA PHE A 704 8.96 25.34 21.26
C PHE A 704 7.90 26.00 22.16
N ASP A 705 8.06 27.28 22.47
CA ASP A 705 7.10 28.11 23.22
C ASP A 705 5.94 28.62 22.33
N GLY A 706 5.97 28.32 21.02
CA GLY A 706 5.06 28.87 20.01
C GLY A 706 3.64 28.29 20.06
N GLY A 707 2.65 29.18 19.99
CA GLY A 707 1.25 28.79 19.75
C GLY A 707 0.95 28.45 18.28
N TYR A 708 -0.33 28.56 17.91
CA TYR A 708 -0.74 28.50 16.50
C TYR A 708 -0.23 29.72 15.73
N GLN A 709 0.66 29.50 14.77
CA GLN A 709 1.19 30.55 13.89
C GLN A 709 0.51 30.51 12.52
N LYS A 710 0.04 31.67 12.06
CA LYS A 710 -0.53 31.87 10.73
C LYS A 710 0.59 32.29 9.77
N GLY A 711 0.69 31.62 8.62
CA GLY A 711 1.85 31.64 7.71
C GLY A 711 2.55 33.00 7.51
N ARG A 712 3.57 33.27 8.31
CA ARG A 712 4.64 34.23 8.04
C ARG A 712 5.93 33.44 7.84
N SER A 713 6.68 33.76 6.80
CA SER A 713 8.01 33.16 6.60
C SER A 713 8.90 33.49 7.80
N GLN A 714 9.27 32.50 8.61
CA GLN A 714 10.28 32.71 9.64
C GLN A 714 11.62 33.04 8.97
N LYS A 715 12.04 34.31 9.13
CA LYS A 715 13.43 34.72 8.93
C LYS A 715 14.30 33.94 9.91
N SER A 716 15.49 33.56 9.45
CA SER A 716 16.48 32.83 10.25
C SER A 716 16.89 33.59 11.51
N SER A 717 16.95 32.89 12.65
CA SER A 717 17.70 33.34 13.82
C SER A 717 18.62 32.24 14.34
N ALA A 718 19.87 32.62 14.56
CA ALA A 718 20.80 31.93 15.45
C ALA A 718 20.53 32.40 16.92
N THR A 719 21.23 32.02 18.00
CA THR A 719 22.49 31.28 18.20
C THR A 719 22.47 30.66 19.63
N ILE A 720 22.97 29.45 19.92
CA ILE A 720 24.21 29.14 20.70
C ILE A 720 24.13 27.69 21.25
N SER A 721 25.30 27.09 21.51
CA SER A 721 25.53 25.75 22.10
C SER A 721 25.85 25.82 23.61
N LYS A 722 25.48 24.78 24.39
CA LYS A 722 26.44 23.97 25.20
C LYS A 722 25.80 22.80 25.96
N THR A 723 26.57 21.71 26.01
CA THR A 723 26.63 20.58 26.99
C THR A 723 25.33 20.02 27.60
N ILE A 724 25.08 18.73 27.35
CA ILE A 724 23.96 17.94 27.92
C ILE A 724 24.47 17.13 29.12
N ASP A 725 23.79 17.22 30.26
CA ASP A 725 23.89 16.23 31.35
C ASP A 725 22.74 15.20 31.22
N PHE A 726 23.07 13.92 31.35
CA PHE A 726 22.27 12.79 30.84
C PHE A 726 21.23 12.21 31.83
N LYS A 727 20.88 12.95 32.88
CA LYS A 727 20.25 12.37 34.10
C LYS A 727 18.75 12.52 34.31
N LEU A 728 17.99 13.23 33.47
CA LEU A 728 16.53 13.34 33.62
C LEU A 728 15.78 13.10 32.31
N LEU A 729 15.35 11.84 32.10
CA LEU A 729 14.35 11.46 31.09
C LEU A 729 13.28 10.57 31.73
N GLY A 730 12.36 11.21 32.46
CA GLY A 730 11.12 10.59 32.89
C GLY A 730 10.13 10.51 31.73
N HIS A 731 9.61 9.30 31.47
CA HIS A 731 8.41 9.01 30.68
C HIS A 731 8.45 9.34 29.17
N CYS A 732 8.70 8.32 28.34
CA CYS A 732 8.48 8.35 26.88
C CYS A 732 8.17 6.94 26.32
N LEU A 733 7.19 6.91 25.41
CA LEU A 733 6.88 5.97 24.29
C LEU A 733 6.97 4.42 24.39
N VAL A 734 5.88 3.82 23.87
CA VAL A 734 5.66 2.53 23.18
C VAL A 734 6.73 1.45 23.27
N ARG A 735 6.29 0.24 23.64
CA ARG A 735 7.09 -0.99 23.67
C ARG A 735 7.36 -1.49 22.23
N ARG A 736 8.50 -1.17 21.62
CA ARG A 736 8.92 -1.85 20.38
C ARG A 736 9.68 -3.13 20.71
N ILE A 737 9.31 -4.23 20.04
CA ILE A 737 10.14 -5.44 20.01
C ILE A 737 11.39 -5.15 19.16
N PRO A 738 12.62 -5.42 19.64
CA PRO A 738 13.83 -5.27 18.84
C PRO A 738 13.81 -6.22 17.63
N ALA A 739 13.53 -5.63 16.47
CA ALA A 739 13.12 -6.33 15.25
C ALA A 739 14.19 -7.26 14.63
N LYS A 740 15.45 -7.15 15.09
CA LYS A 740 16.56 -7.93 14.56
C LYS A 740 16.45 -9.43 14.85
N GLY A 741 15.94 -9.80 16.04
CA GLY A 741 15.70 -11.21 16.35
C GLY A 741 14.50 -11.78 15.59
N LEU A 742 13.49 -10.95 15.36
CA LEU A 742 12.18 -11.37 14.88
C LEU A 742 12.16 -11.68 13.39
N THR A 743 12.99 -10.98 12.62
CA THR A 743 13.15 -11.25 11.19
C THR A 743 13.99 -12.47 10.91
N ARG A 744 15.12 -12.66 11.61
CA ARG A 744 16.01 -13.82 11.40
C ARG A 744 15.26 -15.15 11.50
N SER A 745 14.33 -15.29 12.45
CA SER A 745 13.55 -16.52 12.65
C SER A 745 12.25 -16.64 11.86
N ALA A 746 11.85 -15.57 11.18
CA ALA A 746 10.76 -15.58 10.20
C ALA A 746 11.30 -15.79 8.76
N VAL A 747 12.61 -15.63 8.58
CA VAL A 747 13.35 -16.03 7.38
C VAL A 747 13.70 -17.50 7.40
N GLU A 748 14.16 -18.02 8.56
CA GLU A 748 14.18 -19.44 8.85
C GLU A 748 12.81 -20.04 8.53
#